data_AF-A0A0F9SD35-F1
#
_entry.id   AF-A0A0F9SD35-F1
#
_cell.length_a   1.000
_cell.length_b   1.000
_cell.length_c   1.000
_cell.angle_alpha   90.00
_cell.angle_beta   90.00
_cell.angle_gamma   90.00
#
_symmetry.space_group_name_H-M   'P 1'
#
loop_
_entity.id
_entity.type
_entity.pdbx_description
1 polymer ?
#
loop_
_entity_poly.entity_id
_entity_poly.type
_entity_poly.pdbx_seq_one_letter_code
_entity_poly.pdbx_strand_id
1 'polypeptide(L)'
;MKLGRKQLENNAVKNLRDIGEKNGVTFKGVPDNTLKFLISRGKQARFWNKQFAKGRISQETLNKRLDLIRQDLAPVLSAIAKQQPKPAQPKPTTEIVPTAQAPAEPTVAPVTPTVTPIVTPAPAEITTPDQSLLDERRGIGAIPQAQRTPQQIERLGEIETELIDRNIEKFPVQDITDKARKAELKKVETEIKENPAFELIAEGAEAVPELGGVFNVDSTEIGDVRARFDGQPELLKKFKLVEQGGRRWDTIADEREIEGGLDAFMDAVELFVESEAGLEGIPQAFLDEALAVDVPDLEMLALKRDLINEGETATIINEELNTLAERLDIPPEDRQRFLMPVEGVTEAERRAQVLKEVTREKPKKPVKKPEQEAIKKAQARAFKEKTPIFVVEKDGKFSVTQKRPTKGEFVRITAAEPGQLLGKTERLVAGPTAEEVAEAKKLKQQINIVAKSKGLTETRFNQIKMDNADTKRLTKMTVEELRDVLKGVKRARPKKIRVGKSTLTVVTPKTERQIASLKESLTNAELMNEAEWDNILAEETGGKQPKYISEKAFITQTQGRKVLSHMHDVAEKLRATESFRLAVEADPEILTAQVKDTSSELTEEDFLTKAPIEIRSMRKYIQKLEERLGAPIYHIFQDITFTHQVLTKERRQLLNSLEEMPGFIKIAKSPTKIQRVSDFIASQSTLKDKPEKPTDITPEEEAIAKRIQGIFKSYQLQARIGKFFQHLDNLSSTDIDVRSRMPQYRQFKQEIDRALEIYDTEGFDALVDYLRTQKWGTVGSGYEPMESVIRKVSTHRLPDIAVGKTHVKERGIQYVRQERNILQRLESYIRQMDFLSFMQPKIKALVREVNENLSRFNEDDSRNVSAVISVYLDNLKKTNNEDGWTERNMRPIYAQAITTLVLADPIVKPVRNLLQNAALSEDRRDFIKLGVRFAKRGEILSEQDTEFLETFVHQDRVMLSDWAFTGEDPIDFLFHKRAVKALTGWDVPSLTKWVQRHTLYPASDRVNRTMSFSAKLWRVKDAWAKDQSLAAKEKEARFSDMQWGERQLARGILARDGVEAMARFIAKVHTDNTHFLYAREQRSPAEQTKVGKMIWNLALFKRAALEKAAEQLHKVIEKDTSFANRLRAARVLVSLVAAATIINII
;
A
#
# COMPACT_ATOMS: atom_id res chain seq x y z
N MET A 1 18.97 -64.01 2.55
CA MET A 1 17.86 -63.43 1.73
C MET A 1 16.49 -64.08 1.94
N LYS A 2 16.34 -65.42 2.00
CA LYS A 2 15.00 -66.07 2.15
C LYS A 2 14.28 -65.78 3.48
N LEU A 3 15.00 -65.63 4.61
CA LEU A 3 14.39 -65.31 5.92
C LEU A 3 13.74 -63.92 5.96
N GLY A 4 14.38 -62.90 5.39
CA GLY A 4 13.85 -61.52 5.39
C GLY A 4 12.59 -61.35 4.55
N ARG A 5 12.43 -62.13 3.47
CA ARG A 5 11.22 -62.10 2.64
C ARG A 5 9.99 -62.63 3.39
N LYS A 6 10.14 -63.70 4.17
CA LYS A 6 9.05 -64.29 4.96
C LYS A 6 8.59 -63.34 6.07
N GLN A 7 9.52 -62.63 6.72
CA GLN A 7 9.20 -61.59 7.70
C GLN A 7 8.45 -60.40 7.07
N LEU A 8 8.91 -59.90 5.92
CA LEU A 8 8.24 -58.80 5.22
C LEU A 8 6.82 -59.16 4.76
N GLU A 9 6.60 -60.40 4.31
CA GLU A 9 5.27 -60.87 3.91
C GLU A 9 4.33 -61.01 5.12
N ASN A 10 4.83 -61.50 6.25
CA ASN A 10 4.03 -61.58 7.48
C ASN A 10 3.69 -60.19 8.06
N ASN A 11 4.63 -59.24 8.03
CA ASN A 11 4.38 -57.86 8.44
C ASN A 11 3.33 -57.18 7.54
N ALA A 12 3.36 -57.45 6.24
CA ALA A 12 2.37 -56.92 5.31
C ALA A 12 0.96 -57.48 5.58
N VAL A 13 0.83 -58.77 5.95
CA VAL A 13 -0.44 -59.37 6.37
C VAL A 13 -0.96 -58.73 7.65
N LYS A 14 -0.08 -58.53 8.65
CA LYS A 14 -0.44 -57.86 9.91
C LYS A 14 -0.98 -56.46 9.64
N ASN A 15 -0.25 -55.65 8.87
CA ASN A 15 -0.68 -54.30 8.51
C ASN A 15 -2.02 -54.29 7.76
N LEU A 16 -2.27 -55.27 6.89
CA LEU A 16 -3.53 -55.38 6.16
C LEU A 16 -4.71 -55.66 7.10
N ARG A 17 -4.51 -56.49 8.14
CA ARG A 17 -5.52 -56.74 9.18
C ARG A 17 -5.79 -55.48 10.00
N ASP A 18 -4.74 -54.79 10.43
CA ASP A 18 -4.86 -53.56 11.23
C ASP A 18 -5.61 -52.46 10.45
N ILE A 19 -5.30 -52.32 9.15
CA ILE A 19 -6.00 -51.39 8.26
C ILE A 19 -7.47 -51.83 8.06
N GLY A 20 -7.74 -53.12 7.87
CA GLY A 20 -9.10 -53.62 7.74
C GLY A 20 -9.96 -53.31 8.97
N GLU A 21 -9.42 -53.58 10.16
CA GLU A 21 -10.11 -53.33 11.43
C GLU A 21 -10.39 -51.83 11.62
N LYS A 22 -9.44 -50.96 11.27
CA LYS A 22 -9.67 -49.49 11.24
C LYS A 22 -10.77 -49.05 10.27
N ASN A 23 -11.04 -49.82 9.22
CA ASN A 23 -12.04 -49.52 8.20
C ASN A 23 -13.34 -50.31 8.34
N GLY A 24 -13.57 -50.98 9.49
CA GLY A 24 -14.78 -51.76 9.74
C GLY A 24 -14.89 -53.04 8.90
N VAL A 25 -13.80 -53.49 8.26
CA VAL A 25 -13.73 -54.75 7.50
C VAL A 25 -12.93 -55.76 8.33
N THR A 26 -13.62 -56.75 8.89
CA THR A 26 -12.92 -57.80 9.65
C THR A 26 -12.23 -58.80 8.72
N PHE A 27 -10.90 -58.91 8.85
CA PHE A 27 -10.09 -59.96 8.22
C PHE A 27 -9.71 -61.09 9.19
N LYS A 28 -10.31 -61.12 10.40
CA LYS A 28 -9.98 -62.10 11.45
C LYS A 28 -10.23 -63.55 11.02
N GLY A 29 -11.18 -63.79 10.11
CA GLY A 29 -11.49 -65.12 9.55
C GLY A 29 -10.80 -65.46 8.23
N VAL A 30 -9.94 -64.59 7.69
CA VAL A 30 -9.32 -64.80 6.37
C VAL A 30 -7.94 -65.44 6.52
N PRO A 31 -7.67 -66.61 5.89
CA PRO A 31 -6.38 -67.28 5.97
C PRO A 31 -5.21 -66.40 5.48
N ASP A 32 -4.06 -66.47 6.15
CA ASP A 32 -2.87 -65.67 5.82
C ASP A 32 -2.42 -65.85 4.36
N ASN A 33 -2.54 -67.05 3.80
CA ASN A 33 -2.19 -67.31 2.39
C ASN A 33 -3.08 -66.51 1.43
N THR A 34 -4.36 -66.32 1.76
CA THR A 34 -5.31 -65.52 1.00
C THR A 34 -4.96 -64.03 1.06
N LEU A 35 -4.56 -63.53 2.24
CA LEU A 35 -4.10 -62.15 2.42
C LEU A 35 -2.75 -61.91 1.71
N LYS A 36 -1.83 -62.88 1.75
CA LYS A 36 -0.57 -62.86 0.99
C LYS A 36 -0.81 -62.83 -0.51
N PHE A 37 -1.80 -63.59 -0.99
CA PHE A 37 -2.21 -63.57 -2.39
C PHE A 37 -2.74 -62.18 -2.80
N LEU A 38 -3.61 -61.57 -2.00
CA LEU A 38 -4.10 -60.20 -2.20
C LEU A 38 -2.95 -59.18 -2.28
N ILE A 39 -2.00 -59.26 -1.34
CA ILE A 39 -0.82 -58.38 -1.31
C ILE A 39 0.05 -58.58 -2.56
N SER A 40 0.26 -59.83 -2.99
CA SER A 40 1.04 -60.17 -4.19
C SER A 40 0.41 -59.58 -5.45
N ARG A 41 -0.92 -59.75 -5.62
CA ARG A 41 -1.66 -59.18 -6.75
C ARG A 41 -1.69 -57.65 -6.72
N GLY A 42 -1.80 -57.05 -5.53
CA GLY A 42 -1.63 -55.61 -5.35
C GLY A 42 -0.25 -55.11 -5.78
N LYS A 43 0.83 -55.85 -5.49
CA LYS A 43 2.20 -55.53 -5.95
C LYS A 43 2.33 -55.64 -7.48
N GLN A 44 1.74 -56.67 -8.09
CA GLN A 44 1.71 -56.82 -9.56
C GLN A 44 0.96 -55.65 -10.22
N ALA A 45 -0.18 -55.22 -9.68
CA ALA A 45 -0.92 -54.07 -10.20
C ALA A 45 -0.08 -52.78 -10.14
N ARG A 46 0.63 -52.53 -9.04
CA ARG A 46 1.56 -51.38 -8.94
C ARG A 46 2.71 -51.47 -9.92
N PHE A 47 3.27 -52.67 -10.13
CA PHE A 47 4.33 -52.87 -11.12
C PHE A 47 3.86 -52.49 -12.53
N TRP A 48 2.68 -52.96 -12.95
CA TRP A 48 2.13 -52.65 -14.27
C TRP A 48 1.81 -51.16 -14.44
N ASN A 49 1.22 -50.52 -13.42
CA ASN A 49 1.03 -49.07 -13.42
C ASN A 49 2.38 -48.30 -13.55
N LYS A 50 3.45 -48.79 -12.92
CA LYS A 50 4.79 -48.21 -13.04
C LYS A 50 5.41 -48.41 -14.43
N GLN A 51 5.17 -49.54 -15.09
CA GLN A 51 5.63 -49.75 -16.48
C GLN A 51 4.88 -48.84 -17.46
N PHE A 52 3.57 -48.64 -17.25
CA PHE A 52 2.76 -47.71 -18.04
C PHE A 52 3.23 -46.26 -17.86
N ALA A 53 3.44 -45.81 -16.63
CA ALA A 53 3.96 -44.47 -16.34
C ALA A 53 5.34 -44.19 -16.94
N LYS A 54 6.12 -45.25 -17.24
CA LYS A 54 7.43 -45.16 -17.92
C LYS A 54 7.32 -45.24 -19.45
N GLY A 55 6.12 -45.29 -20.03
CA GLY A 55 5.89 -45.44 -21.47
C GLY A 55 6.32 -46.79 -22.04
N ARG A 56 6.55 -47.82 -21.22
CA ARG A 56 7.07 -49.13 -21.66
C ARG A 56 5.99 -50.09 -22.14
N ILE A 57 4.72 -49.80 -21.84
CA ILE A 57 3.56 -50.60 -22.27
C ILE A 57 2.41 -49.66 -22.67
N SER A 58 1.53 -50.13 -23.55
CA SER A 58 0.32 -49.39 -23.95
C SER A 58 -0.77 -49.44 -22.87
N GLN A 59 -1.72 -48.49 -22.93
CA GLN A 59 -2.91 -48.48 -22.07
C GLN A 59 -3.74 -49.76 -22.21
N GLU A 60 -3.86 -50.29 -23.43
CA GLU A 60 -4.55 -51.55 -23.70
C GLU A 60 -3.88 -52.73 -22.97
N THR A 61 -2.55 -52.80 -23.01
CA THR A 61 -1.77 -53.81 -22.29
C THR A 61 -1.95 -53.67 -20.78
N LEU A 62 -1.96 -52.44 -20.25
CA LEU A 62 -2.23 -52.18 -18.83
C LEU A 62 -3.63 -52.68 -18.44
N ASN A 63 -4.66 -52.32 -19.19
CA ASN A 63 -6.04 -52.74 -18.92
C ASN A 63 -6.16 -54.27 -18.92
N LYS A 64 -5.61 -54.95 -19.94
CA LYS A 64 -5.59 -56.41 -20.01
C LYS A 64 -4.91 -57.06 -18.80
N ARG A 65 -3.80 -56.49 -18.32
CA ARG A 65 -3.09 -57.00 -17.13
C ARG A 65 -3.84 -56.73 -15.83
N LEU A 66 -4.50 -55.58 -15.70
CA LEU A 66 -5.32 -55.25 -14.53
C LEU A 66 -6.60 -56.10 -14.48
N ASP A 67 -7.21 -56.40 -15.64
CA ASP A 67 -8.39 -57.26 -15.70
C ASP A 67 -8.08 -58.71 -15.32
N LEU A 68 -6.94 -59.26 -15.75
CA LEU A 68 -6.46 -60.56 -15.25
C LEU A 68 -6.29 -60.57 -13.73
N ILE A 69 -5.73 -59.49 -13.16
CA ILE A 69 -5.60 -59.36 -11.70
C ILE A 69 -6.97 -59.27 -11.02
N ARG A 70 -7.94 -58.57 -11.61
CA ARG A 70 -9.32 -58.49 -11.08
C ARG A 70 -10.01 -59.84 -11.12
N GLN A 71 -9.88 -60.59 -12.22
CA GLN A 71 -10.41 -61.95 -12.35
C GLN A 71 -9.81 -62.88 -11.29
N ASP A 72 -8.49 -62.82 -11.08
CA ASP A 72 -7.79 -63.58 -10.03
C ASP A 72 -8.28 -63.22 -8.61
N LEU A 73 -8.67 -61.96 -8.37
CA LEU A 73 -9.08 -61.47 -7.05
C LEU A 73 -10.58 -61.63 -6.77
N ALA A 74 -11.44 -61.66 -7.79
CA ALA A 74 -12.89 -61.72 -7.67
C ALA A 74 -13.41 -62.83 -6.72
N PRO A 75 -12.97 -64.10 -6.80
CA PRO A 75 -13.47 -65.14 -5.91
C PRO A 75 -13.05 -64.92 -4.45
N VAL A 76 -11.84 -64.38 -4.23
CA VAL A 76 -11.32 -64.06 -2.89
C VAL A 76 -12.13 -62.92 -2.25
N LEU A 77 -12.38 -61.85 -3.01
CA LEU A 77 -13.13 -60.70 -2.52
C LEU A 77 -14.61 -61.06 -2.25
N SER A 78 -15.21 -61.93 -3.07
CA SER A 78 -16.57 -62.44 -2.85
C SER A 78 -16.66 -63.27 -1.56
N ALA A 79 -15.66 -64.12 -1.28
CA ALA A 79 -15.59 -64.88 -0.04
C ALA A 79 -15.47 -63.97 1.20
N ILE A 80 -14.66 -62.90 1.11
CA ILE A 80 -14.51 -61.91 2.19
C ILE A 80 -15.80 -61.13 2.41
N ALA A 81 -16.50 -60.75 1.34
CA ALA A 81 -17.77 -60.02 1.43
C ALA A 81 -18.87 -60.83 2.13
N LYS A 82 -18.92 -62.15 1.89
CA LYS A 82 -19.87 -63.06 2.56
C LYS A 82 -19.63 -63.20 4.07
N GLN A 83 -18.43 -62.88 4.55
CA GLN A 83 -18.08 -62.94 5.97
C GLN A 83 -18.41 -61.64 6.74
N GLN A 84 -18.91 -60.59 6.08
CA GLN A 84 -19.27 -59.33 6.75
C GLN A 84 -20.72 -59.37 7.27
N PRO A 85 -21.01 -58.86 8.48
CA PRO A 85 -22.36 -58.84 9.05
C PRO A 85 -23.30 -57.90 8.27
N LYS A 86 -24.54 -58.37 8.02
CA LYS A 86 -25.57 -57.63 7.25
C LYS A 86 -26.24 -56.57 8.15
N PRO A 87 -26.34 -55.28 7.75
CA PRO A 87 -26.97 -54.24 8.57
C PRO A 87 -28.50 -54.38 8.64
N ALA A 88 -29.06 -54.15 9.84
CA ALA A 88 -30.50 -54.27 10.13
C ALA A 88 -31.33 -53.09 9.59
N GLN A 89 -32.54 -53.36 9.09
CA GLN A 89 -33.48 -52.36 8.54
C GLN A 89 -34.41 -51.77 9.62
N PRO A 90 -34.70 -50.44 9.58
CA PRO A 90 -35.67 -49.81 10.49
C PRO A 90 -37.11 -49.76 9.93
N LYS A 91 -38.09 -49.91 10.84
CA LYS A 91 -39.56 -49.83 10.63
C LYS A 91 -40.06 -48.37 10.44
N PRO A 92 -41.20 -48.15 9.74
CA PRO A 92 -41.80 -46.82 9.54
C PRO A 92 -42.83 -46.46 10.62
N THR A 93 -43.04 -45.16 10.87
CA THR A 93 -44.11 -44.62 11.74
C THR A 93 -44.84 -43.47 11.04
N THR A 94 -46.11 -43.39 11.41
CA THR A 94 -47.34 -42.91 10.78
C THR A 94 -47.57 -41.38 10.81
N GLU A 95 -48.43 -40.93 9.90
CA GLU A 95 -49.06 -39.61 9.71
C GLU A 95 -49.84 -39.06 10.93
N ILE A 96 -49.94 -37.73 11.04
CA ILE A 96 -51.13 -37.01 11.56
C ILE A 96 -51.40 -35.72 10.73
N VAL A 97 -52.70 -35.47 10.59
CA VAL A 97 -53.57 -34.62 9.75
C VAL A 97 -53.65 -33.14 10.24
N PRO A 98 -54.19 -32.19 9.41
CA PRO A 98 -54.10 -30.74 9.60
C PRO A 98 -55.42 -30.09 10.08
N THR A 99 -55.40 -28.84 10.56
CA THR A 99 -56.60 -27.98 10.57
C THR A 99 -56.32 -26.48 10.70
N ALA A 100 -57.21 -25.71 10.03
CA ALA A 100 -57.81 -24.42 10.39
C ALA A 100 -57.40 -23.17 9.59
N GLN A 101 -58.43 -22.58 8.98
CA GLN A 101 -58.50 -21.38 8.14
C GLN A 101 -59.10 -20.17 8.91
N ALA A 102 -58.73 -18.97 8.43
CA ALA A 102 -59.44 -17.67 8.44
C ALA A 102 -59.51 -16.90 9.79
N PRO A 103 -59.43 -15.53 9.82
CA PRO A 103 -60.16 -14.62 8.93
C PRO A 103 -59.39 -13.38 8.41
N ALA A 104 -60.12 -12.59 7.61
CA ALA A 104 -59.67 -11.50 6.74
C ALA A 104 -59.57 -10.11 7.41
N GLU A 105 -58.62 -9.34 6.87
CA GLU A 105 -58.48 -7.88 6.60
C GLU A 105 -58.85 -6.80 7.65
N PRO A 106 -58.03 -5.73 7.71
CA PRO A 106 -58.44 -4.52 6.99
C PRO A 106 -57.32 -3.80 6.22
N THR A 107 -57.77 -3.15 5.15
CA THR A 107 -57.06 -2.31 4.17
C THR A 107 -56.58 -0.99 4.80
N VAL A 108 -55.31 -0.62 4.59
CA VAL A 108 -54.78 0.74 4.87
C VAL A 108 -53.95 1.21 3.68
N ALA A 109 -54.21 2.43 3.23
CA ALA A 109 -53.62 3.10 2.07
C ALA A 109 -52.10 3.38 2.22
N PRO A 110 -51.34 3.49 1.12
CA PRO A 110 -49.88 3.52 1.13
C PRO A 110 -49.33 4.88 1.58
N VAL A 111 -48.49 4.88 2.61
CA VAL A 111 -47.64 6.02 2.99
C VAL A 111 -46.21 5.72 2.58
N THR A 112 -45.67 6.55 1.70
CA THR A 112 -44.27 6.56 1.24
C THR A 112 -43.34 6.99 2.38
N PRO A 113 -42.34 6.19 2.79
CA PRO A 113 -41.28 6.65 3.69
C PRO A 113 -40.01 6.98 2.91
N THR A 114 -39.62 8.25 2.95
CA THR A 114 -38.30 8.74 2.55
C THR A 114 -37.28 8.32 3.61
N VAL A 115 -36.34 7.44 3.26
CA VAL A 115 -35.28 6.96 4.16
C VAL A 115 -34.14 7.97 4.21
N THR A 116 -33.88 8.53 5.39
CA THR A 116 -32.63 9.22 5.77
C THR A 116 -31.90 8.34 6.79
N PRO A 117 -30.58 8.10 6.68
CA PRO A 117 -29.86 7.18 7.56
C PRO A 117 -29.71 7.72 9.00
N ILE A 118 -29.99 6.85 9.97
CA ILE A 118 -29.82 7.08 11.41
C ILE A 118 -28.34 6.90 11.78
N VAL A 119 -27.74 7.95 12.33
CA VAL A 119 -26.38 8.00 12.91
C VAL A 119 -26.49 7.82 14.42
N THR A 120 -25.77 6.86 14.99
CA THR A 120 -25.60 6.67 16.45
C THR A 120 -24.60 7.72 16.99
N PRO A 121 -24.83 8.35 18.16
CA PRO A 121 -23.95 9.39 18.70
C PRO A 121 -22.68 8.83 19.36
N ALA A 122 -21.57 9.55 19.19
CA ALA A 122 -20.22 9.27 19.67
C ALA A 122 -20.00 9.63 21.17
N PRO A 123 -19.00 9.06 21.85
CA PRO A 123 -18.66 9.40 23.25
C PRO A 123 -17.98 10.77 23.37
N ALA A 124 -18.20 11.47 24.49
CA ALA A 124 -17.78 12.86 24.70
C ALA A 124 -16.27 13.03 25.03
N GLU A 125 -15.62 13.95 24.32
CA GLU A 125 -14.23 14.42 24.50
C GLU A 125 -14.05 15.34 25.73
N ILE A 126 -12.87 15.30 26.36
CA ILE A 126 -12.45 16.21 27.45
C ILE A 126 -11.70 17.42 26.86
N THR A 127 -12.20 18.66 27.04
CA THR A 127 -11.60 19.91 26.54
C THR A 127 -10.88 20.74 27.63
N THR A 128 -9.83 21.50 27.27
CA THR A 128 -9.06 22.37 28.20
C THR A 128 -9.81 23.67 28.54
N PRO A 129 -9.49 24.39 29.65
CA PRO A 129 -10.25 25.58 30.07
C PRO A 129 -10.29 26.73 29.05
N ASP A 130 -9.18 27.02 28.36
CA ASP A 130 -9.15 28.05 27.32
C ASP A 130 -9.90 27.58 26.06
N GLN A 131 -9.87 26.27 25.75
CA GLN A 131 -10.64 25.67 24.66
C GLN A 131 -12.14 25.68 24.99
N SER A 132 -12.51 25.41 26.23
CA SER A 132 -13.87 25.50 26.75
C SER A 132 -14.41 26.93 26.65
N LEU A 133 -13.60 27.94 26.98
CA LEU A 133 -13.98 29.35 26.82
C LEU A 133 -14.06 29.75 25.33
N LEU A 134 -13.16 29.27 24.48
CA LEU A 134 -13.22 29.46 23.03
C LEU A 134 -14.45 28.76 22.41
N ASP A 135 -14.85 27.60 22.91
CA ASP A 135 -16.01 26.84 22.47
C ASP A 135 -17.32 27.45 22.98
N GLU A 136 -17.36 27.94 24.23
CA GLU A 136 -18.46 28.73 24.79
C GLU A 136 -18.64 30.04 24.01
N ARG A 137 -17.54 30.74 23.70
CA ARG A 137 -17.55 31.93 22.85
C ARG A 137 -18.08 31.64 21.45
N ARG A 138 -17.67 30.54 20.82
CA ARG A 138 -18.22 30.09 19.53
C ARG A 138 -19.71 29.79 19.62
N GLY A 139 -20.15 29.15 20.70
CA GLY A 139 -21.56 28.82 20.95
C GLY A 139 -22.46 30.03 21.09
N ILE A 140 -22.07 31.02 21.90
CA ILE A 140 -22.84 32.28 22.05
C ILE A 140 -22.71 33.13 20.77
N GLY A 141 -21.55 33.09 20.10
CA GLY A 141 -21.29 33.78 18.83
C GLY A 141 -22.14 33.29 17.66
N ALA A 142 -22.58 32.03 17.66
CA ALA A 142 -23.43 31.45 16.62
C ALA A 142 -24.88 31.98 16.64
N ILE A 143 -25.32 32.58 17.75
CA ILE A 143 -26.65 33.19 17.87
C ILE A 143 -26.63 34.57 17.16
N PRO A 144 -27.58 34.87 16.25
CA PRO A 144 -27.66 36.18 15.59
C PRO A 144 -27.75 37.31 16.61
N GLN A 145 -27.01 38.40 16.41
CA GLN A 145 -26.82 39.45 17.41
C GLN A 145 -28.13 40.05 17.95
N ALA A 146 -29.15 40.21 17.10
CA ALA A 146 -30.47 40.73 17.49
C ALA A 146 -31.26 39.80 18.42
N GLN A 147 -30.85 38.53 18.54
CA GLN A 147 -31.50 37.50 19.36
C GLN A 147 -30.71 37.14 20.61
N ARG A 148 -29.53 37.74 20.80
CA ARG A 148 -28.74 37.51 22.01
C ARG A 148 -29.40 38.22 23.17
N THR A 149 -29.62 37.48 24.25
CA THR A 149 -30.10 38.08 25.50
C THR A 149 -29.05 39.05 26.04
N PRO A 150 -29.44 40.08 26.82
CA PRO A 150 -28.48 40.99 27.44
C PRO A 150 -27.38 40.25 28.22
N GLN A 151 -27.74 39.16 28.92
CA GLN A 151 -26.82 38.30 29.66
C GLN A 151 -25.83 37.55 28.76
N GLN A 152 -26.23 37.12 27.56
CA GLN A 152 -25.34 36.48 26.59
C GLN A 152 -24.37 37.48 25.93
N ILE A 153 -24.82 38.71 25.70
CA ILE A 153 -23.95 39.78 25.16
C ILE A 153 -22.90 40.15 26.21
N GLU A 154 -23.33 40.31 27.46
CA GLU A 154 -22.45 40.56 28.61
C GLU A 154 -21.45 39.41 28.78
N ARG A 155 -21.92 38.16 28.78
CA ARG A 155 -21.06 36.97 28.90
C ARG A 155 -20.06 36.83 27.75
N LEU A 156 -20.43 37.16 26.52
CA LEU A 156 -19.51 37.11 25.38
C LEU A 156 -18.40 38.16 25.51
N GLY A 157 -18.73 39.35 26.04
CA GLY A 157 -17.76 40.38 26.39
C GLY A 157 -16.84 39.96 27.54
N GLU A 158 -17.38 39.31 28.58
CA GLU A 158 -16.58 38.74 29.67
C GLU A 158 -15.62 37.67 29.18
N ILE A 159 -16.07 36.73 28.35
CA ILE A 159 -15.23 35.66 27.79
C ILE A 159 -14.12 36.23 26.91
N GLU A 160 -14.41 37.24 26.07
CA GLU A 160 -13.38 37.90 25.25
C GLU A 160 -12.34 38.64 26.08
N THR A 161 -12.80 39.36 27.11
CA THR A 161 -11.92 40.07 28.05
C THR A 161 -11.06 39.07 28.83
N GLU A 162 -11.64 37.96 29.27
CA GLU A 162 -10.94 36.91 30.01
C GLU A 162 -9.93 36.16 29.13
N LEU A 163 -10.25 35.89 27.86
CA LEU A 163 -9.31 35.32 26.89
C LEU A 163 -8.16 36.29 26.58
N ILE A 164 -8.45 37.58 26.41
CA ILE A 164 -7.45 38.63 26.16
C ILE A 164 -6.55 38.79 27.38
N ASP A 165 -7.09 39.00 28.57
CA ASP A 165 -6.32 39.23 29.79
C ASP A 165 -5.40 38.05 30.13
N ARG A 166 -5.83 36.82 29.84
CA ARG A 166 -5.02 35.60 30.02
C ARG A 166 -3.89 35.44 29.00
N ASN A 167 -3.93 36.16 27.86
CA ASN A 167 -3.01 35.92 26.73
C ASN A 167 -2.37 37.19 26.11
N ILE A 168 -2.70 38.40 26.57
CA ILE A 168 -2.24 39.69 26.05
C ILE A 168 -0.72 39.89 26.12
N GLU A 169 -0.06 39.25 27.07
CA GLU A 169 1.40 39.24 27.19
C GLU A 169 2.09 38.38 26.12
N LYS A 170 1.34 37.56 25.36
CA LYS A 170 1.90 36.63 24.38
C LYS A 170 2.14 37.29 22.99
N PHE A 171 1.37 38.28 22.51
CA PHE A 171 1.39 38.83 21.12
C PHE A 171 2.23 40.11 20.90
N PRO A 172 3.36 40.09 20.12
CA PRO A 172 4.09 41.30 19.76
C PRO A 172 3.43 42.02 18.59
N VAL A 173 3.69 43.32 18.52
CA VAL A 173 3.07 44.28 17.61
C VAL A 173 3.59 44.08 16.17
N GLN A 174 2.70 43.94 15.18
CA GLN A 174 3.08 44.12 13.77
C GLN A 174 3.24 45.62 13.52
N ASP A 175 4.32 46.01 12.85
CA ASP A 175 4.77 47.40 12.78
C ASP A 175 4.94 47.91 11.34
N ILE A 176 4.46 47.17 10.33
CA ILE A 176 4.41 47.61 8.93
C ILE A 176 3.23 47.02 8.14
N THR A 177 2.63 47.83 7.27
CA THR A 177 1.50 47.45 6.40
C THR A 177 1.95 46.76 5.10
N ASP A 178 1.12 45.90 4.50
CA ASP A 178 1.41 45.21 3.23
C ASP A 178 1.68 46.17 2.05
N LYS A 179 1.04 47.34 2.08
CA LYS A 179 1.25 48.40 1.08
C LYS A 179 2.65 48.98 1.20
N ALA A 180 3.10 49.27 2.42
CA ALA A 180 4.46 49.76 2.68
C ALA A 180 5.50 48.69 2.32
N ARG A 181 5.22 47.41 2.59
CA ARG A 181 6.08 46.28 2.23
C ARG A 181 6.32 46.17 0.72
N LYS A 182 5.27 46.22 -0.11
CA LYS A 182 5.41 46.18 -1.58
C LYS A 182 6.14 47.39 -2.15
N ALA A 183 5.92 48.57 -1.56
CA ALA A 183 6.62 49.78 -1.96
C ALA A 183 8.13 49.67 -1.65
N GLU A 184 8.47 49.14 -0.48
CA GLU A 184 9.86 48.95 -0.05
C GLU A 184 10.57 47.87 -0.87
N LEU A 185 9.90 46.76 -1.20
CA LEU A 185 10.48 45.73 -2.07
C LEU A 185 10.90 46.30 -3.42
N LYS A 186 10.00 47.07 -4.05
CA LYS A 186 10.29 47.69 -5.35
C LYS A 186 11.46 48.67 -5.25
N LYS A 187 11.54 49.42 -4.17
CA LYS A 187 12.66 50.35 -3.90
C LYS A 187 13.99 49.60 -3.76
N VAL A 188 14.03 48.53 -2.97
CA VAL A 188 15.22 47.69 -2.78
C VAL A 188 15.67 47.05 -4.09
N GLU A 189 14.74 46.56 -4.91
CA GLU A 189 15.09 45.98 -6.20
C GLU A 189 15.66 47.02 -7.19
N THR A 190 15.23 48.27 -7.12
CA THR A 190 15.85 49.36 -7.87
C THR A 190 17.26 49.66 -7.36
N GLU A 191 17.45 49.75 -6.04
CA GLU A 191 18.75 50.04 -5.42
C GLU A 191 19.80 48.95 -5.69
N ILE A 192 19.39 47.67 -5.79
CA ILE A 192 20.29 46.58 -6.18
C ILE A 192 20.74 46.74 -7.64
N LYS A 193 19.83 47.10 -8.55
CA LYS A 193 20.15 47.27 -9.97
C LYS A 193 21.11 48.44 -10.22
N GLU A 194 21.01 49.49 -9.42
CA GLU A 194 21.87 50.68 -9.48
C GLU A 194 23.18 50.52 -8.70
N ASN A 195 23.43 49.37 -8.05
CA ASN A 195 24.65 49.15 -7.29
C ASN A 195 25.83 48.89 -8.24
N PRO A 196 26.97 49.61 -8.13
CA PRO A 196 28.09 49.47 -9.07
C PRO A 196 28.66 48.06 -9.20
N ALA A 197 28.58 47.23 -8.15
CA ALA A 197 29.05 45.85 -8.24
C ALA A 197 28.09 44.96 -9.02
N PHE A 198 26.78 45.18 -8.86
CA PHE A 198 25.78 44.50 -9.67
C PHE A 198 25.80 45.02 -11.11
N GLU A 199 25.94 46.34 -11.30
CA GLU A 199 26.09 46.98 -12.60
C GLU A 199 27.34 46.49 -13.32
N LEU A 200 28.49 46.33 -12.66
CA LEU A 200 29.72 45.83 -13.28
C LEU A 200 29.62 44.35 -13.72
N ILE A 201 28.87 43.53 -12.99
CA ILE A 201 28.55 42.15 -13.40
C ILE A 201 27.53 42.17 -14.55
N ALA A 202 26.53 43.05 -14.50
CA ALA A 202 25.54 43.21 -15.56
C ALA A 202 26.16 43.78 -16.86
N GLU A 203 27.06 44.76 -16.77
CA GLU A 203 27.86 45.31 -17.87
C GLU A 203 28.86 44.27 -18.39
N GLY A 204 29.44 43.45 -17.50
CA GLY A 204 30.22 42.27 -17.87
C GLY A 204 29.40 41.24 -18.66
N ALA A 205 28.12 41.10 -18.33
CA ALA A 205 27.15 40.29 -19.08
C ALA A 205 26.77 40.94 -20.43
N GLU A 206 26.80 42.27 -20.54
CA GLU A 206 26.68 43.01 -21.83
C GLU A 206 27.96 42.92 -22.68
N ALA A 207 29.13 42.70 -22.05
CA ALA A 207 30.40 42.45 -22.73
C ALA A 207 30.58 40.99 -23.19
N VAL A 208 29.62 40.11 -22.87
CA VAL A 208 29.60 38.74 -23.39
C VAL A 208 29.54 38.82 -24.92
N PRO A 209 30.57 38.32 -25.63
CA PRO A 209 30.64 38.48 -27.08
C PRO A 209 29.39 37.89 -27.71
N GLU A 210 28.81 38.53 -28.74
CA GLU A 210 27.66 37.95 -29.43
C GLU A 210 27.99 36.51 -29.88
N LEU A 211 27.37 35.54 -29.20
CA LEU A 211 27.48 34.11 -29.50
C LEU A 211 26.35 33.69 -30.46
N GLY A 212 25.89 34.59 -31.32
CA GLY A 212 24.90 34.28 -32.34
C GLY A 212 25.49 33.39 -33.44
N GLY A 213 25.01 32.15 -33.59
CA GLY A 213 25.51 31.25 -34.63
C GLY A 213 25.05 29.80 -34.56
N VAL A 214 25.51 29.02 -35.54
CA VAL A 214 25.36 27.56 -35.59
C VAL A 214 26.66 26.93 -35.06
N PHE A 215 26.58 26.25 -33.93
CA PHE A 215 27.73 25.67 -33.25
C PHE A 215 27.75 24.15 -33.38
N ASN A 216 28.93 23.63 -33.71
CA ASN A 216 29.17 22.21 -33.79
C ASN A 216 29.70 21.70 -32.44
N VAL A 217 29.01 20.70 -31.89
CA VAL A 217 29.39 20.01 -30.66
C VAL A 217 29.42 18.52 -30.98
N ASP A 218 30.48 17.82 -30.58
CA ASP A 218 30.61 16.40 -30.88
C ASP A 218 29.44 15.62 -30.26
N SER A 219 29.06 14.53 -30.92
CA SER A 219 28.11 13.52 -30.46
C SER A 219 28.34 13.03 -29.02
N THR A 220 29.58 13.10 -28.52
CA THR A 220 29.93 12.73 -27.14
C THR A 220 29.61 13.83 -26.12
N GLU A 221 29.62 15.10 -26.55
CA GLU A 221 29.44 16.30 -25.73
C GLU A 221 28.01 16.87 -25.83
N ILE A 222 27.28 16.55 -26.90
CA ILE A 222 25.92 17.06 -27.14
C ILE A 222 24.92 16.63 -26.06
N GLY A 223 25.20 15.49 -25.40
CA GLY A 223 24.42 15.02 -24.25
C GLY A 223 24.56 15.96 -23.05
N ASP A 224 25.77 16.42 -22.77
CA ASP A 224 26.07 17.32 -21.65
C ASP A 224 25.55 18.73 -21.92
N VAL A 225 25.72 19.23 -23.16
CA VAL A 225 25.15 20.51 -23.60
C VAL A 225 23.61 20.48 -23.54
N ARG A 226 22.96 19.43 -24.05
CA ARG A 226 21.50 19.31 -23.97
C ARG A 226 21.01 19.17 -22.53
N ALA A 227 21.77 18.49 -21.68
CA ALA A 227 21.41 18.32 -20.27
C ALA A 227 21.48 19.64 -19.48
N ARG A 228 22.41 20.54 -19.84
CA ARG A 228 22.57 21.84 -19.19
C ARG A 228 21.41 22.81 -19.46
N PHE A 229 20.86 22.79 -20.67
CA PHE A 229 19.74 23.67 -21.08
C PHE A 229 18.36 22.96 -21.07
N ASP A 230 18.25 21.76 -20.48
CA ASP A 230 16.99 20.99 -20.46
C ASP A 230 15.99 21.62 -19.49
N GLY A 231 15.00 22.35 -20.02
CA GLY A 231 14.02 23.12 -19.25
C GLY A 231 13.93 24.60 -19.65
N GLN A 232 14.88 25.07 -20.46
CA GLN A 232 14.93 26.43 -20.99
C GLN A 232 14.81 26.43 -22.53
N PRO A 233 13.68 25.98 -23.12
CA PRO A 233 13.55 25.78 -24.56
C PRO A 233 13.61 27.08 -25.37
N GLU A 234 13.37 28.24 -24.75
CA GLU A 234 13.51 29.55 -25.38
C GLU A 234 14.98 29.97 -25.52
N LEU A 235 15.85 29.53 -24.61
CA LEU A 235 17.31 29.71 -24.70
C LEU A 235 17.89 28.92 -25.89
N LEU A 236 17.51 27.65 -26.02
CA LEU A 236 17.92 26.77 -27.13
C LEU A 236 17.42 27.21 -28.52
N LYS A 237 16.45 28.13 -28.60
CA LYS A 237 16.00 28.69 -29.89
C LYS A 237 16.92 29.79 -30.41
N LYS A 238 17.70 30.45 -29.54
CA LYS A 238 18.57 31.57 -29.90
C LYS A 238 19.93 31.13 -30.47
N PHE A 239 20.33 29.88 -30.27
CA PHE A 239 21.55 29.29 -30.87
C PHE A 239 21.28 27.89 -31.41
N LYS A 240 21.84 27.53 -32.57
CA LYS A 240 21.54 26.25 -33.25
C LYS A 240 22.68 25.26 -33.09
N LEU A 241 22.47 24.24 -32.28
CA LEU A 241 23.40 23.12 -32.11
C LEU A 241 23.22 22.10 -33.25
N VAL A 242 24.30 21.79 -33.96
CA VAL A 242 24.31 20.75 -35.00
C VAL A 242 25.45 19.78 -34.75
N GLU A 243 25.23 18.50 -35.04
CA GLU A 243 26.25 17.45 -34.87
C GLU A 243 27.29 17.45 -36.01
N GLN A 244 26.94 18.03 -37.17
CA GLN A 244 27.83 18.15 -38.33
C GLN A 244 27.55 19.46 -39.11
N GLY A 245 28.61 20.19 -39.44
CA GLY A 245 28.54 21.53 -40.06
C GLY A 245 28.52 22.66 -39.02
N GLY A 246 28.94 23.87 -39.37
CA GLY A 246 29.12 24.97 -38.40
C GLY A 246 30.49 24.94 -37.70
N ARG A 247 30.78 25.98 -36.92
CA ARG A 247 32.07 26.14 -36.24
C ARG A 247 32.06 25.37 -34.92
N ARG A 248 33.13 24.65 -34.60
CA ARG A 248 33.21 23.87 -33.36
C ARG A 248 33.32 24.82 -32.16
N TRP A 249 32.61 24.50 -31.07
CA TRP A 249 32.49 25.38 -29.90
C TRP A 249 33.85 25.74 -29.29
N ASP A 250 34.80 24.81 -29.28
CA ASP A 250 36.17 25.01 -28.77
C ASP A 250 36.93 26.08 -29.57
N THR A 251 36.76 26.10 -30.88
CA THR A 251 37.38 27.08 -31.77
C THR A 251 36.82 28.49 -31.50
N ILE A 252 35.54 28.58 -31.15
CA ILE A 252 34.90 29.86 -30.80
C ILE A 252 35.30 30.28 -29.40
N ALA A 253 35.39 29.33 -28.46
CA ALA A 253 35.90 29.59 -27.14
C ALA A 253 37.33 30.16 -27.22
N ASP A 254 38.22 29.52 -27.99
CA ASP A 254 39.59 29.98 -28.20
C ASP A 254 39.66 31.37 -28.86
N GLU A 255 38.84 31.63 -29.89
CA GLU A 255 38.79 32.95 -30.55
C GLU A 255 38.22 34.07 -29.70
N ARG A 256 37.37 33.72 -28.74
CA ARG A 256 36.77 34.65 -27.79
C ARG A 256 37.51 34.68 -26.45
N GLU A 257 38.67 34.02 -26.39
CA GLU A 257 39.52 33.93 -25.19
C GLU A 257 38.77 33.37 -23.95
N ILE A 258 37.79 32.47 -24.17
CA ILE A 258 37.03 31.80 -23.12
C ILE A 258 37.83 30.57 -22.63
N GLU A 259 38.62 30.76 -21.59
CA GLU A 259 39.40 29.70 -20.95
C GLU A 259 38.52 28.86 -19.99
N GLY A 260 38.61 27.52 -20.06
CA GLY A 260 37.91 26.62 -19.12
C GLY A 260 37.12 25.47 -19.76
N GLY A 261 37.24 25.26 -21.06
CA GLY A 261 36.60 24.14 -21.77
C GLY A 261 35.09 24.33 -21.95
N LEU A 262 34.37 23.24 -22.18
CA LEU A 262 32.96 23.28 -22.57
C LEU A 262 32.10 23.95 -21.51
N ASP A 263 32.40 23.71 -20.24
CA ASP A 263 31.60 24.28 -19.15
C ASP A 263 31.69 25.81 -19.11
N ALA A 264 32.89 26.38 -19.20
CA ALA A 264 33.10 27.82 -19.25
C ALA A 264 32.47 28.46 -20.51
N PHE A 265 32.51 27.75 -21.64
CA PHE A 265 31.84 28.19 -22.86
C PHE A 265 30.31 28.18 -22.71
N MET A 266 29.73 27.15 -22.08
CA MET A 266 28.29 27.09 -21.87
C MET A 266 27.82 28.10 -20.81
N ASP A 267 28.63 28.41 -19.79
CA ASP A 267 28.36 29.49 -18.84
C ASP A 267 28.28 30.84 -19.56
N ALA A 268 29.22 31.12 -20.46
CA ALA A 268 29.17 32.33 -21.29
C ALA A 268 27.92 32.38 -22.19
N VAL A 269 27.45 31.24 -22.72
CA VAL A 269 26.20 31.15 -23.49
C VAL A 269 24.96 31.44 -22.63
N GLU A 270 24.90 30.92 -21.40
CA GLU A 270 23.78 31.15 -20.48
C GLU A 270 23.70 32.63 -20.09
N LEU A 271 24.85 33.22 -19.70
CA LEU A 271 25.00 34.65 -19.41
C LEU A 271 24.56 35.55 -20.58
N PHE A 272 24.98 35.24 -21.82
CA PHE A 272 24.60 35.98 -23.03
C PHE A 272 23.08 36.01 -23.25
N VAL A 273 22.40 34.91 -22.96
CA VAL A 273 20.98 34.81 -23.26
C VAL A 273 20.11 35.39 -22.15
N GLU A 274 20.55 35.27 -20.89
CA GLU A 274 19.89 35.91 -19.75
C GLU A 274 19.94 37.44 -19.86
N SER A 275 21.05 38.00 -20.37
CA SER A 275 21.16 39.45 -20.60
C SER A 275 20.19 39.98 -21.67
N GLU A 276 19.88 39.19 -22.70
CA GLU A 276 18.89 39.58 -23.73
C GLU A 276 17.41 39.39 -23.33
N ALA A 277 17.09 38.71 -22.22
CA ALA A 277 15.73 38.21 -21.97
C ALA A 277 14.72 39.22 -21.38
N GLY A 278 15.14 40.43 -21.00
CA GLY A 278 14.22 41.47 -20.51
C GLY A 278 13.30 41.03 -19.36
N LEU A 279 13.84 40.27 -18.39
CA LEU A 279 13.07 39.71 -17.27
C LEU A 279 12.64 40.81 -16.26
N GLU A 280 11.36 40.86 -15.89
CA GLU A 280 10.87 41.67 -14.76
C GLU A 280 11.39 41.08 -13.44
N GLY A 281 12.52 41.59 -12.96
CA GLY A 281 13.15 41.21 -11.70
C GLY A 281 14.66 41.38 -11.72
N ILE A 282 15.35 40.88 -10.69
CA ILE A 282 16.80 40.76 -10.63
C ILE A 282 17.13 39.28 -10.86
N PRO A 283 17.85 38.91 -11.93
CA PRO A 283 18.30 37.53 -12.15
C PRO A 283 19.14 37.07 -10.96
N GLN A 284 18.77 35.93 -10.35
CA GLN A 284 19.42 35.46 -9.13
C GLN A 284 20.90 35.11 -9.37
N ALA A 285 21.24 34.59 -10.56
CA ALA A 285 22.63 34.28 -10.91
C ALA A 285 23.53 35.52 -10.87
N PHE A 286 23.06 36.65 -11.40
CA PHE A 286 23.83 37.90 -11.41
C PHE A 286 23.96 38.49 -10.01
N LEU A 287 22.92 38.34 -9.19
CA LEU A 287 22.97 38.78 -7.80
C LEU A 287 23.96 37.92 -6.99
N ASP A 288 23.94 36.61 -7.17
CA ASP A 288 24.86 35.68 -6.49
C ASP A 288 26.33 35.94 -6.88
N GLU A 289 26.60 36.25 -8.16
CA GLU A 289 27.93 36.61 -8.64
C GLU A 289 28.37 38.00 -8.16
N ALA A 290 27.49 38.98 -8.18
CA ALA A 290 27.78 40.32 -7.64
C ALA A 290 28.00 40.29 -6.12
N LEU A 291 27.30 39.42 -5.39
CA LEU A 291 27.54 39.18 -3.95
C LEU A 291 28.91 38.53 -3.69
N ALA A 292 29.50 37.83 -4.66
CA ALA A 292 30.84 37.28 -4.52
C ALA A 292 31.95 38.34 -4.52
N VAL A 293 31.65 39.57 -4.97
CA VAL A 293 32.56 40.73 -4.94
C VAL A 293 32.68 41.34 -3.52
N ASP A 294 31.94 40.80 -2.53
CA ASP A 294 32.01 41.16 -1.11
C ASP A 294 31.75 42.66 -0.88
N VAL A 295 30.78 43.23 -1.61
CA VAL A 295 30.35 44.63 -1.46
C VAL A 295 29.28 44.73 -0.38
N PRO A 296 29.56 45.36 0.78
CA PRO A 296 28.68 45.33 1.94
C PRO A 296 27.27 45.85 1.69
N ASP A 297 27.16 46.91 0.89
CA ASP A 297 25.87 47.53 0.55
C ASP A 297 24.96 46.60 -0.24
N LEU A 298 25.54 45.81 -1.15
CA LEU A 298 24.80 44.87 -1.97
C LEU A 298 24.30 43.69 -1.14
N GLU A 299 25.11 43.20 -0.19
CA GLU A 299 24.72 42.15 0.75
C GLU A 299 23.58 42.62 1.67
N MET A 300 23.63 43.87 2.12
CA MET A 300 22.56 44.51 2.90
C MET A 300 21.24 44.60 2.13
N LEU A 301 21.29 45.02 0.86
CA LEU A 301 20.11 45.12 0.01
C LEU A 301 19.54 43.75 -0.36
N ALA A 302 20.39 42.77 -0.65
CA ALA A 302 19.97 41.40 -0.93
C ALA A 302 19.26 40.78 0.28
N LEU A 303 19.84 40.89 1.49
CA LEU A 303 19.20 40.40 2.70
C LEU A 303 17.87 41.12 2.96
N LYS A 304 17.80 42.44 2.76
CA LYS A 304 16.56 43.20 2.91
C LYS A 304 15.48 42.73 1.94
N ARG A 305 15.82 42.49 0.67
CA ARG A 305 14.91 41.95 -0.36
C ARG A 305 14.37 40.59 0.06
N ASP A 306 15.23 39.70 0.53
CA ASP A 306 14.86 38.35 0.92
C ASP A 306 13.93 38.35 2.14
N LEU A 307 14.26 39.11 3.19
CA LEU A 307 13.43 39.22 4.39
C LEU A 307 12.06 39.89 4.12
N ILE A 308 12.01 40.84 3.17
CA ILE A 308 10.76 41.44 2.72
C ILE A 308 9.90 40.40 1.97
N ASN A 309 10.50 39.56 1.13
CA ASN A 309 9.82 38.49 0.39
C ASN A 309 9.34 37.36 1.31
N GLU A 310 10.09 37.06 2.38
CA GLU A 310 9.72 36.11 3.43
C GLU A 310 8.60 36.64 4.34
N GLY A 311 8.41 37.97 4.36
CA GLY A 311 7.29 38.62 5.00
C GLY A 311 7.52 38.99 6.46
N GLU A 312 8.76 39.30 6.84
CA GLU A 312 9.17 39.67 8.20
C GLU A 312 8.67 41.07 8.65
N THR A 313 8.70 41.34 9.97
CA THR A 313 8.30 42.64 10.55
C THR A 313 9.38 43.70 10.38
N ALA A 314 9.05 45.00 10.39
CA ALA A 314 10.04 46.06 10.22
C ALA A 314 11.08 46.03 11.35
N THR A 315 10.68 45.71 12.58
CA THR A 315 11.60 45.52 13.70
C THR A 315 12.58 44.37 13.47
N ILE A 316 12.11 43.21 13.00
CA ILE A 316 12.98 42.04 12.73
C ILE A 316 13.91 42.32 11.54
N ILE A 317 13.37 42.90 10.46
CA ILE A 317 14.18 43.29 9.29
C ILE A 317 15.25 44.29 9.72
N ASN A 318 14.92 45.27 10.56
CA ASN A 318 15.89 46.22 11.09
C ASN A 318 16.90 45.58 12.03
N GLU A 319 16.51 44.58 12.82
CA GLU A 319 17.42 43.85 13.72
C GLU A 319 18.43 43.00 12.93
N GLU A 320 17.97 42.25 11.93
CA GLU A 320 18.83 41.44 11.04
C GLU A 320 19.72 42.31 10.17
N LEU A 321 19.21 43.43 9.63
CA LEU A 321 20.03 44.38 8.88
C LEU A 321 21.05 45.08 9.75
N ASN A 322 20.72 45.46 11.00
CA ASN A 322 21.72 46.00 11.91
C ASN A 322 22.78 44.95 12.28
N THR A 323 22.37 43.68 12.45
CA THR A 323 23.30 42.58 12.73
C THR A 323 24.24 42.32 11.56
N LEU A 324 23.71 42.33 10.33
CA LEU A 324 24.52 42.20 9.12
C LEU A 324 25.43 43.42 8.94
N ALA A 325 24.92 44.63 9.14
CA ALA A 325 25.70 45.87 9.06
C ALA A 325 26.85 45.90 10.09
N GLU A 326 26.62 45.38 11.29
CA GLU A 326 27.68 45.21 12.29
C GLU A 326 28.70 44.17 11.88
N ARG A 327 28.27 43.06 11.26
CA ARG A 327 29.19 42.03 10.72
C ARG A 327 30.05 42.55 9.58
N LEU A 328 29.51 43.47 8.78
CA LEU A 328 30.17 44.08 7.64
C LEU A 328 30.88 45.40 7.96
N ASP A 329 30.97 45.76 9.26
CA ASP A 329 31.60 46.99 9.74
C ASP A 329 31.04 48.29 9.09
N ILE A 330 29.76 48.29 8.69
CA ILE A 330 29.09 49.48 8.11
C ILE A 330 28.88 50.52 9.23
N PRO A 331 29.29 51.80 9.03
CA PRO A 331 29.12 52.86 10.02
C PRO A 331 27.64 53.11 10.38
N PRO A 332 27.29 53.38 11.65
CA PRO A 332 25.89 53.57 12.10
C PRO A 332 25.09 54.62 11.31
N GLU A 333 25.75 55.69 10.87
CA GLU A 333 25.19 56.74 10.02
C GLU A 333 24.69 56.21 8.67
N ASP A 334 25.41 55.24 8.09
CA ASP A 334 25.09 54.65 6.78
C ASP A 334 24.07 53.50 6.88
N ARG A 335 23.82 52.99 8.10
CA ARG A 335 22.82 51.93 8.33
C ARG A 335 21.40 52.41 8.14
N GLN A 336 21.13 53.68 8.48
CA GLN A 336 19.77 54.23 8.51
C GLN A 336 19.06 54.16 7.15
N ARG A 337 19.80 54.23 6.05
CA ARG A 337 19.23 54.11 4.68
C ARG A 337 18.64 52.73 4.38
N PHE A 338 19.17 51.69 5.02
CA PHE A 338 18.70 50.32 4.84
C PHE A 338 17.55 49.96 5.78
N LEU A 339 17.38 50.69 6.88
CA LEU A 339 16.32 50.39 7.84
C LEU A 339 14.93 50.76 7.32
N MET A 340 13.95 49.95 7.67
CA MET A 340 12.55 50.16 7.39
C MET A 340 11.88 51.05 8.45
N PRO A 341 10.95 51.93 8.05
CA PRO A 341 10.18 52.73 9.00
C PRO A 341 9.19 51.84 9.77
N VAL A 342 9.10 52.06 11.09
CA VAL A 342 8.20 51.36 12.02
C VAL A 342 6.95 52.23 12.22
N GLU A 343 5.79 51.79 11.76
CA GLU A 343 4.50 52.48 11.96
C GLU A 343 3.82 51.95 13.25
N GLY A 344 3.49 52.84 14.19
CA GLY A 344 2.92 52.44 15.49
C GLY A 344 1.44 52.08 15.41
N VAL A 345 1.10 50.82 15.72
CA VAL A 345 -0.27 50.31 15.85
C VAL A 345 -0.88 50.74 17.19
N THR A 346 -2.15 51.16 17.21
CA THR A 346 -2.83 51.70 18.41
C THR A 346 -3.23 50.60 19.42
N GLU A 347 -3.39 50.93 20.71
CA GLU A 347 -3.71 49.94 21.77
C GLU A 347 -5.05 49.22 21.53
N ALA A 348 -6.00 49.86 20.84
CA ALA A 348 -7.27 49.27 20.45
C ALA A 348 -7.09 48.17 19.38
N GLU A 349 -6.24 48.41 18.38
CA GLU A 349 -5.87 47.43 17.36
C GLU A 349 -5.07 46.27 17.97
N ARG A 350 -4.25 46.55 18.98
CA ARG A 350 -3.48 45.55 19.73
C ARG A 350 -4.37 44.58 20.51
N ARG A 351 -5.44 45.04 21.16
CA ARG A 351 -6.40 44.15 21.85
C ARG A 351 -7.18 43.28 20.86
N ALA A 352 -7.58 43.83 19.72
CA ALA A 352 -8.20 43.08 18.63
C ALA A 352 -7.24 42.03 18.02
N GLN A 353 -5.94 42.36 17.91
CA GLN A 353 -4.91 41.46 17.45
C GLN A 353 -4.60 40.36 18.48
N VAL A 354 -4.55 40.65 19.78
CA VAL A 354 -4.40 39.64 20.83
C VAL A 354 -5.51 38.62 20.75
N LEU A 355 -6.78 39.05 20.68
CA LEU A 355 -7.92 38.15 20.54
C LEU A 355 -7.84 37.28 19.26
N LYS A 356 -7.25 37.80 18.18
CA LYS A 356 -6.98 37.08 16.91
C LYS A 356 -5.87 36.04 17.00
N GLU A 357 -5.09 36.08 18.05
CA GLU A 357 -3.77 35.48 18.09
C GLU A 357 -3.73 34.60 19.37
N VAL A 358 -4.52 34.82 20.44
CA VAL A 358 -4.84 33.79 21.48
C VAL A 358 -5.34 32.51 20.84
N THR A 359 -5.98 32.68 19.69
CA THR A 359 -6.35 31.66 18.72
C THR A 359 -5.17 31.14 17.87
N ARG A 360 -3.90 31.37 18.26
CA ARG A 360 -2.66 31.11 17.50
C ARG A 360 -1.41 31.01 18.42
N GLU A 361 -0.75 29.85 18.44
CA GLU A 361 0.29 29.51 19.44
C GLU A 361 1.70 30.11 19.19
N LYS A 362 2.53 30.25 20.24
CA LYS A 362 3.76 31.09 20.29
C LYS A 362 4.95 30.53 21.09
N PRO A 363 6.18 31.06 20.89
CA PRO A 363 7.20 31.14 21.95
C PRO A 363 7.93 32.51 22.13
N LYS A 364 8.69 32.62 23.25
CA LYS A 364 9.13 33.80 24.07
C LYS A 364 10.56 34.36 23.83
N LYS A 365 10.82 35.60 24.31
CA LYS A 365 12.11 36.35 24.45
C LYS A 365 12.90 36.11 25.77
N PRO A 366 14.20 36.49 25.88
CA PRO A 366 14.96 36.65 27.13
C PRO A 366 15.51 38.09 27.41
N VAL A 367 16.07 38.32 28.61
CA VAL A 367 16.58 39.61 29.21
C VAL A 367 18.12 39.58 29.42
N LYS A 368 18.80 40.76 29.48
CA LYS A 368 20.22 41.02 29.90
C LYS A 368 20.32 42.39 30.63
N LYS A 369 21.38 42.85 31.33
CA LYS A 369 22.49 42.34 32.20
C LYS A 369 23.27 43.57 32.79
N PRO A 370 24.00 43.44 33.93
CA PRO A 370 24.62 44.49 34.78
C PRO A 370 26.06 45.01 34.44
N GLU A 371 26.52 44.98 33.19
CA GLU A 371 27.90 45.37 32.80
C GLU A 371 28.10 46.89 32.62
N GLN A 372 27.03 47.61 32.27
CA GLN A 372 27.09 49.04 31.91
C GLN A 372 27.43 49.97 33.10
N GLU A 373 27.13 49.55 34.33
CA GLU A 373 27.40 50.37 35.53
C GLU A 373 28.89 50.38 35.92
N ALA A 374 29.62 49.30 35.63
CA ALA A 374 31.03 49.18 35.98
C ALA A 374 31.94 50.03 35.07
N ILE A 375 31.58 50.15 33.80
CA ILE A 375 32.34 50.89 32.79
C ILE A 375 32.27 52.40 33.08
N LYS A 376 31.09 52.92 33.48
CA LYS A 376 30.92 54.34 33.84
C LYS A 376 31.80 54.75 35.03
N LYS A 377 31.95 53.86 36.03
CA LYS A 377 32.78 54.12 37.22
C LYS A 377 34.28 54.16 36.90
N ALA A 378 34.72 53.42 35.89
CA ALA A 378 36.12 53.37 35.48
C ALA A 378 36.53 54.57 34.61
N GLN A 379 35.63 55.08 33.77
CA GLN A 379 35.86 56.27 32.95
C GLN A 379 36.09 57.53 33.79
N ALA A 380 35.29 57.72 34.85
CA ALA A 380 35.46 58.86 35.76
C ALA A 380 36.83 58.87 36.47
N ARG A 381 37.37 57.68 36.75
CA ARG A 381 38.66 57.51 37.44
C ARG A 381 39.85 57.73 36.49
N ALA A 382 39.74 57.27 35.24
CA ALA A 382 40.77 57.45 34.21
C ALA A 382 40.96 58.95 33.86
N PHE A 383 39.87 59.71 33.81
CA PHE A 383 39.91 61.15 33.53
C PHE A 383 40.65 61.94 34.63
N LYS A 384 40.43 61.58 35.90
CA LYS A 384 41.05 62.28 37.04
C LYS A 384 42.56 62.03 37.17
N GLU A 385 43.00 60.81 36.85
CA GLU A 385 44.36 60.35 37.16
C GLU A 385 45.31 60.38 35.93
N LYS A 386 44.81 60.74 34.74
CA LYS A 386 45.56 60.85 33.47
C LYS A 386 46.44 59.62 33.15
N THR A 387 46.06 58.45 33.65
CA THR A 387 46.75 57.18 33.46
C THR A 387 45.73 56.11 33.01
N PRO A 388 46.14 55.08 32.26
CA PRO A 388 45.22 54.04 31.81
C PRO A 388 44.69 53.23 33.00
N ILE A 389 43.38 53.05 33.07
CA ILE A 389 42.71 52.28 34.13
C ILE A 389 42.02 51.07 33.53
N PHE A 390 42.19 49.92 34.16
CA PHE A 390 41.72 48.63 33.68
C PHE A 390 40.50 48.16 34.48
N VAL A 391 39.41 47.79 33.80
CA VAL A 391 38.27 47.10 34.41
C VAL A 391 38.46 45.61 34.24
N VAL A 392 38.49 44.88 35.35
CA VAL A 392 38.73 43.43 35.39
C VAL A 392 37.58 42.79 36.15
N GLU A 393 36.92 41.83 35.51
CA GLU A 393 35.90 41.00 36.16
C GLU A 393 36.59 39.94 37.02
N LYS A 394 36.30 39.93 38.32
CA LYS A 394 36.81 38.93 39.24
C LYS A 394 35.66 38.46 40.12
N ASP A 395 35.37 37.16 40.09
CA ASP A 395 34.29 36.53 40.87
C ASP A 395 32.89 37.14 40.64
N GLY A 396 32.56 37.47 39.37
CA GLY A 396 31.24 38.01 38.98
C GLY A 396 30.98 39.46 39.41
N LYS A 397 32.02 40.17 39.83
CA LYS A 397 31.99 41.62 40.12
C LYS A 397 33.09 42.33 39.34
N PHE A 398 32.73 43.41 38.65
CA PHE A 398 33.69 44.23 37.91
C PHE A 398 34.47 45.14 38.87
N SER A 399 35.80 45.05 38.82
CA SER A 399 36.73 45.81 39.67
C SER A 399 37.65 46.69 38.82
N VAL A 400 38.05 47.86 39.33
CA VAL A 400 38.79 48.89 38.57
C VAL A 400 40.21 49.05 39.14
N THR A 401 41.26 48.82 38.34
CA THR A 401 42.69 48.74 38.75
C THR A 401 43.61 49.49 37.78
N GLN A 402 44.68 50.13 38.28
CA GLN A 402 45.69 50.82 37.43
C GLN A 402 46.80 49.91 36.89
N LYS A 403 47.06 48.75 37.50
CA LYS A 403 48.10 47.82 37.01
C LYS A 403 47.54 46.96 35.88
N ARG A 404 48.29 46.87 34.77
CA ARG A 404 47.94 46.02 33.62
C ARG A 404 47.86 44.55 34.09
N PRO A 405 46.69 43.88 33.97
CA PRO A 405 46.56 42.49 34.37
C PRO A 405 47.40 41.57 33.47
N THR A 406 47.99 40.53 34.05
CA THR A 406 48.80 39.53 33.33
C THR A 406 48.01 38.29 32.92
N LYS A 407 46.74 38.18 33.34
CA LYS A 407 45.81 37.08 33.02
C LYS A 407 44.37 37.61 32.96
N GLY A 408 43.53 37.02 32.10
CA GLY A 408 42.12 37.37 31.92
C GLY A 408 41.86 38.51 30.92
N GLU A 409 40.59 38.74 30.59
CA GLU A 409 40.15 39.88 29.79
C GLU A 409 40.03 41.13 30.67
N PHE A 410 40.44 42.27 30.15
CA PHE A 410 40.30 43.53 30.85
C PHE A 410 40.10 44.69 29.90
N VAL A 411 39.28 45.65 30.31
CA VAL A 411 38.99 46.86 29.53
C VAL A 411 39.94 47.96 29.97
N ARG A 412 40.92 48.31 29.12
CA ARG A 412 41.82 49.45 29.30
C ARG A 412 41.09 50.73 28.92
N ILE A 413 40.88 51.62 29.87
CA ILE A 413 40.32 52.94 29.67
C ILE A 413 41.45 53.95 29.70
N THR A 414 41.70 54.58 28.57
CA THR A 414 42.76 55.58 28.39
C THR A 414 42.19 56.97 28.56
N ALA A 415 42.86 57.85 29.30
CA ALA A 415 42.38 59.21 29.56
C ALA A 415 42.22 60.01 28.25
N ALA A 416 41.17 60.82 28.16
CA ALA A 416 40.89 61.64 26.98
C ALA A 416 41.94 62.76 26.82
N GLU A 417 42.27 63.10 25.58
CA GLU A 417 43.15 64.25 25.28
C GLU A 417 42.44 65.59 25.60
N PRO A 418 43.19 66.67 25.90
CA PRO A 418 42.59 67.98 26.22
C PRO A 418 41.70 68.47 25.09
N GLY A 419 40.38 68.45 25.30
CA GLY A 419 39.35 68.82 24.32
C GLY A 419 38.34 67.72 24.00
N GLN A 420 38.56 66.47 24.44
CA GLN A 420 37.61 65.35 24.25
C GLN A 420 36.93 64.94 25.57
N LEU A 421 35.61 64.72 25.55
CA LEU A 421 34.79 64.45 26.74
C LEU A 421 34.78 62.97 27.19
N LEU A 422 35.32 62.02 26.40
CA LEU A 422 35.32 60.59 26.74
C LEU A 422 36.65 59.91 26.35
N GLY A 423 37.20 59.13 27.28
CA GLY A 423 38.46 58.39 27.10
C GLY A 423 38.30 57.10 26.29
N LYS A 424 39.34 56.70 25.54
CA LYS A 424 39.34 55.54 24.63
C LYS A 424 39.38 54.22 25.41
N THR A 425 38.38 53.35 25.26
CA THR A 425 38.32 52.02 25.88
C THR A 425 38.79 50.93 24.92
N GLU A 426 39.87 50.21 25.26
CA GLU A 426 40.44 49.08 24.52
C GLU A 426 40.37 47.80 25.37
N ARG A 427 39.67 46.76 24.90
CA ARG A 427 39.66 45.44 25.56
C ARG A 427 40.93 44.68 25.15
N LEU A 428 41.75 44.28 26.13
CA LEU A 428 43.03 43.60 25.88
C LEU A 428 43.05 42.22 26.54
N VAL A 429 43.58 41.22 25.83
CA VAL A 429 43.74 39.83 26.28
C VAL A 429 45.23 39.48 26.28
N ALA A 430 45.72 38.84 27.35
CA ALA A 430 47.11 38.35 27.41
C ALA A 430 47.31 37.18 26.44
N GLY A 431 48.45 37.14 25.73
CA GLY A 431 48.75 36.10 24.73
C GLY A 431 48.92 34.70 25.34
N PRO A 432 48.67 33.62 24.57
CA PRO A 432 48.67 32.26 25.08
C PRO A 432 50.07 31.80 25.48
N THR A 433 50.14 31.06 26.59
CA THR A 433 51.33 30.37 27.08
C THR A 433 51.72 29.20 26.16
N ALA A 434 52.99 28.80 26.15
CA ALA A 434 53.47 27.70 25.31
C ALA A 434 52.74 26.36 25.55
N GLU A 435 52.28 26.13 26.78
CA GLU A 435 51.47 24.96 27.16
C GLU A 435 50.08 24.99 26.51
N GLU A 436 49.42 26.15 26.48
CA GLU A 436 48.11 26.33 25.83
C GLU A 436 48.20 26.12 24.30
N VAL A 437 49.31 26.52 23.68
CA VAL A 437 49.54 26.27 22.24
C VAL A 437 49.67 24.78 21.95
N ALA A 438 50.39 24.03 22.80
CA ALA A 438 50.54 22.59 22.66
C ALA A 438 49.21 21.85 22.89
N GLU A 439 48.44 22.25 23.89
CA GLU A 439 47.11 21.69 24.17
C GLU A 439 46.12 21.97 23.03
N ALA A 440 46.07 23.20 22.53
CA ALA A 440 45.22 23.57 21.40
C ALA A 440 45.51 22.72 20.16
N LYS A 441 46.79 22.43 19.86
CA LYS A 441 47.18 21.56 18.74
C LYS A 441 46.64 20.13 18.92
N LYS A 442 46.75 19.58 20.13
CA LYS A 442 46.23 18.24 20.47
C LYS A 442 44.71 18.18 20.35
N LEU A 443 43.98 19.19 20.83
CA LEU A 443 42.53 19.27 20.70
C LEU A 443 42.09 19.38 19.24
N LYS A 444 42.74 20.23 18.42
CA LYS A 444 42.43 20.34 16.97
C LYS A 444 42.57 19.00 16.25
N GLN A 445 43.64 18.26 16.53
CA GLN A 445 43.84 16.91 15.99
C GLN A 445 42.74 15.95 16.46
N GLN A 446 42.40 15.95 17.76
CA GLN A 446 41.33 15.12 18.30
C GLN A 446 39.97 15.47 17.68
N ILE A 447 39.62 16.75 17.55
CA ILE A 447 38.38 17.20 16.92
C ILE A 447 38.31 16.69 15.49
N ASN A 448 39.37 16.85 14.68
CA ASN A 448 39.38 16.37 13.30
C ASN A 448 39.31 14.84 13.21
N ILE A 449 40.00 14.12 14.10
CA ILE A 449 39.93 12.65 14.17
C ILE A 449 38.51 12.20 14.52
N VAL A 450 37.86 12.81 15.53
CA VAL A 450 36.51 12.45 15.96
C VAL A 450 35.46 12.87 14.91
N ALA A 451 35.61 14.04 14.29
CA ALA A 451 34.73 14.49 13.21
C ALA A 451 34.80 13.56 12.00
N LYS A 452 36.02 13.15 11.61
CA LYS A 452 36.26 12.19 10.52
C LYS A 452 35.76 10.79 10.88
N SER A 453 36.01 10.31 12.10
CA SER A 453 35.55 8.98 12.54
C SER A 453 34.02 8.88 12.61
N LYS A 454 33.34 9.97 12.96
CA LYS A 454 31.86 10.07 12.93
C LYS A 454 31.28 10.33 11.54
N GLY A 455 32.12 10.65 10.57
CA GLY A 455 31.70 11.01 9.21
C GLY A 455 30.80 12.25 9.17
N LEU A 456 31.10 13.27 9.98
CA LEU A 456 30.39 14.55 9.93
C LEU A 456 30.63 15.22 8.57
N THR A 457 29.59 15.78 7.97
CA THR A 457 29.74 16.62 6.77
C THR A 457 30.42 17.93 7.13
N GLU A 458 31.11 18.55 6.19
CA GLU A 458 31.78 19.83 6.41
C GLU A 458 30.80 20.92 6.88
N THR A 459 29.62 21.01 6.26
CA THR A 459 28.53 21.92 6.68
C THR A 459 28.16 21.71 8.15
N ARG A 460 27.95 20.46 8.59
CA ARG A 460 27.55 20.18 9.97
C ARG A 460 28.70 20.38 10.95
N PHE A 461 29.92 20.06 10.55
CA PHE A 461 31.10 20.31 11.36
C PHE A 461 31.33 21.81 11.54
N ASN A 462 31.17 22.59 10.47
CA ASN A 462 31.24 24.05 10.52
C ASN A 462 30.11 24.64 11.35
N GLN A 463 28.88 24.10 11.28
CA GLN A 463 27.81 24.51 12.17
C GLN A 463 28.17 24.27 13.65
N ILE A 464 28.69 23.09 14.01
CA ILE A 464 29.10 22.79 15.39
C ILE A 464 30.20 23.76 15.86
N LYS A 465 31.12 24.11 14.96
CA LYS A 465 32.16 25.10 15.25
C LYS A 465 31.57 26.49 15.49
N MET A 466 30.61 26.92 14.67
CA MET A 466 29.89 28.18 14.85
C MET A 466 29.09 28.18 16.15
N ASP A 467 28.27 27.16 16.40
CA ASP A 467 27.41 27.05 17.59
C ASP A 467 28.17 27.07 18.93
N ASN A 468 29.48 26.78 18.94
CA ASN A 468 30.28 26.68 20.18
C ASN A 468 31.43 27.71 20.25
N ALA A 469 31.77 28.38 19.15
CA ALA A 469 32.97 29.24 19.08
C ALA A 469 32.87 30.36 18.03
N ASP A 470 31.71 30.58 17.42
CA ASP A 470 31.42 31.65 16.45
C ASP A 470 32.40 31.75 15.26
N THR A 471 33.15 30.68 14.95
CA THR A 471 34.12 30.66 13.86
C THR A 471 34.20 29.30 13.16
N LYS A 472 34.34 29.31 11.82
CA LYS A 472 34.51 28.07 11.02
C LYS A 472 35.92 27.47 11.13
N ARG A 473 36.92 28.26 11.57
CA ARG A 473 38.34 27.87 11.58
C ARG A 473 38.79 27.47 12.97
N LEU A 474 39.11 26.19 13.17
CA LEU A 474 39.67 25.69 14.44
C LEU A 474 40.97 26.43 14.85
N THR A 475 41.70 27.02 13.90
CA THR A 475 42.94 27.73 14.17
C THR A 475 42.74 28.99 15.00
N LYS A 476 41.57 29.64 14.90
CA LYS A 476 41.22 30.90 15.57
C LYS A 476 40.58 30.71 16.95
N MET A 477 40.32 29.47 17.38
CA MET A 477 39.60 29.17 18.61
C MET A 477 40.51 29.10 19.84
N THR A 478 39.99 29.52 21.00
CA THR A 478 40.60 29.35 22.32
C THR A 478 40.60 27.87 22.76
N VAL A 479 41.38 27.52 23.79
CA VAL A 479 41.42 26.13 24.30
C VAL A 479 40.05 25.70 24.85
N GLU A 480 39.32 26.60 25.49
CA GLU A 480 37.97 26.33 26.03
C GLU A 480 36.96 26.10 24.91
N GLU A 481 36.92 26.98 23.91
CA GLU A 481 36.13 26.81 22.69
C GLU A 481 36.46 25.49 21.97
N LEU A 482 37.74 25.11 21.89
CA LEU A 482 38.13 23.83 21.30
C LEU A 482 37.62 22.64 22.13
N ARG A 483 37.58 22.74 23.46
CA ARG A 483 36.97 21.70 24.32
C ARG A 483 35.46 21.64 24.11
N ASP A 484 34.79 22.77 23.95
CA ASP A 484 33.35 22.83 23.69
C ASP A 484 33.00 22.36 22.28
N VAL A 485 33.79 22.71 21.26
CA VAL A 485 33.69 22.12 19.92
C VAL A 485 33.96 20.63 19.96
N LEU A 486 34.97 20.15 20.70
CA LEU A 486 35.20 18.72 20.86
C LEU A 486 34.01 18.03 21.55
N LYS A 487 33.39 18.67 22.54
CA LYS A 487 32.18 18.20 23.22
C LYS A 487 30.98 18.21 22.29
N GLY A 488 30.81 19.24 21.46
CA GLY A 488 29.79 19.36 20.42
C GLY A 488 29.96 18.28 19.35
N VAL A 489 31.17 18.05 18.86
CA VAL A 489 31.52 16.97 17.92
C VAL A 489 31.32 15.59 18.56
N LYS A 490 31.67 15.42 19.85
CA LYS A 490 31.39 14.19 20.62
C LYS A 490 29.89 13.96 20.87
N ARG A 491 29.08 15.01 20.96
CA ARG A 491 27.60 14.92 21.04
C ARG A 491 26.94 14.72 19.68
N ALA A 492 27.56 15.22 18.60
CA ALA A 492 27.01 15.14 17.26
C ALA A 492 26.83 13.68 16.83
N ARG A 493 25.67 13.40 16.25
CA ARG A 493 25.30 12.08 15.75
C ARG A 493 26.21 11.68 14.59
N PRO A 494 26.80 10.48 14.59
CA PRO A 494 27.55 9.97 13.46
C PRO A 494 26.61 9.65 12.28
N LYS A 495 27.04 9.95 11.05
CA LYS A 495 26.32 9.54 9.82
C LYS A 495 26.61 8.10 9.47
N LYS A 496 27.84 7.66 9.71
CA LYS A 496 28.34 6.32 9.44
C LYS A 496 29.02 5.77 10.71
N ILE A 497 28.79 4.51 11.01
CA ILE A 497 29.44 3.79 12.11
C ILE A 497 30.13 2.56 11.54
N ARG A 498 31.36 2.33 11.95
CA ARG A 498 32.12 1.14 11.56
C ARG A 498 31.85 0.01 12.55
N VAL A 499 31.11 -1.00 12.12
CA VAL A 499 30.85 -2.22 12.92
C VAL A 499 31.67 -3.35 12.30
N GLY A 500 32.80 -3.67 12.92
CA GLY A 500 33.78 -4.62 12.37
C GLY A 500 34.41 -4.11 11.07
N LYS A 501 34.25 -4.88 9.98
CA LYS A 501 34.76 -4.50 8.65
C LYS A 501 33.77 -3.65 7.84
N SER A 502 32.50 -3.61 8.24
CA SER A 502 31.44 -2.94 7.50
C SER A 502 31.20 -1.52 8.02
N THR A 503 30.97 -0.58 7.11
CA THR A 503 30.54 0.79 7.45
C THR A 503 29.05 0.89 7.23
N LEU A 504 28.29 1.08 8.30
CA LEU A 504 26.83 1.15 8.28
C LEU A 504 26.37 2.60 8.39
N THR A 505 25.37 2.99 7.59
CA THR A 505 24.73 4.31 7.69
C THR A 505 23.73 4.29 8.82
N VAL A 506 23.88 5.20 9.78
CA VAL A 506 22.95 5.38 10.90
C VAL A 506 21.62 5.90 10.38
N VAL A 507 20.50 5.54 10.99
CA VAL A 507 19.19 6.12 10.66
C VAL A 507 19.27 7.66 10.71
N THR A 508 18.50 8.36 9.89
CA THR A 508 18.50 9.82 9.86
C THR A 508 17.44 10.39 10.80
N PRO A 509 17.62 11.63 11.34
CA PRO A 509 16.56 12.28 12.12
C PRO A 509 15.24 12.41 11.38
N LYS A 510 15.26 12.57 10.05
CA LYS A 510 14.07 12.56 9.21
C LYS A 510 13.33 11.22 9.33
N THR A 511 14.02 10.11 9.12
CA THR A 511 13.40 8.77 9.23
C THR A 511 12.95 8.44 10.66
N GLU A 512 13.63 8.92 11.70
CA GLU A 512 13.15 8.78 13.08
C GLU A 512 11.81 9.48 13.30
N ARG A 513 11.67 10.73 12.81
CA ARG A 513 10.41 11.47 12.87
C ARG A 513 9.32 10.78 12.05
N GLN A 514 9.66 10.30 10.85
CA GLN A 514 8.72 9.53 10.02
C GLN A 514 8.18 8.31 10.78
N ILE A 515 9.06 7.51 11.38
CA ILE A 515 8.67 6.35 12.18
C ILE A 515 7.78 6.75 13.36
N ALA A 516 8.14 7.81 14.09
CA ALA A 516 7.37 8.28 15.23
C ALA A 516 5.97 8.78 14.82
N SER A 517 5.89 9.63 13.80
CA SER A 517 4.63 10.17 13.27
C SER A 517 3.75 9.06 12.69
N LEU A 518 4.32 8.12 11.93
CA LEU A 518 3.55 7.01 11.39
C LEU A 518 3.02 6.10 12.50
N LYS A 519 3.81 5.85 13.55
CA LYS A 519 3.36 5.05 14.68
C LYS A 519 2.17 5.73 15.34
N GLU A 520 2.28 7.03 15.62
CA GLU A 520 1.22 7.83 16.21
C GLU A 520 -0.05 7.83 15.33
N SER A 521 0.10 8.09 14.02
CA SER A 521 -1.01 8.07 13.06
C SER A 521 -1.72 6.71 13.03
N LEU A 522 -0.97 5.61 12.92
CA LEU A 522 -1.53 4.26 12.88
C LEU A 522 -2.16 3.86 14.22
N THR A 523 -1.60 4.29 15.35
CA THR A 523 -2.18 4.05 16.67
C THR A 523 -3.51 4.78 16.82
N ASN A 524 -3.57 6.05 16.40
CA ASN A 524 -4.79 6.86 16.42
C ASN A 524 -5.88 6.29 15.50
N ALA A 525 -5.49 5.65 14.40
CA ALA A 525 -6.40 4.98 13.48
C ALA A 525 -6.81 3.56 13.92
N GLU A 526 -6.38 3.09 15.09
CA GLU A 526 -6.56 1.70 15.56
C GLU A 526 -5.99 0.67 14.57
N LEU A 527 -4.93 1.03 13.83
CA LEU A 527 -4.23 0.18 12.88
C LEU A 527 -2.82 -0.19 13.37
N MET A 528 -2.54 -0.01 14.65
CA MET A 528 -1.33 -0.48 15.33
C MET A 528 -1.52 -0.39 16.84
N ASN A 529 -1.13 -1.44 17.57
CA ASN A 529 -0.98 -1.40 19.03
C ASN A 529 0.50 -1.51 19.45
N GLU A 530 0.77 -1.28 20.75
CA GLU A 530 2.14 -1.33 21.28
C GLU A 530 2.79 -2.72 21.16
N ALA A 531 2.00 -3.80 21.23
CA ALA A 531 2.54 -5.16 21.10
C ALA A 531 3.03 -5.44 19.67
N GLU A 532 2.27 -5.01 18.66
CA GLU A 532 2.70 -5.07 17.26
C GLU A 532 3.91 -4.20 16.99
N TRP A 533 3.93 -2.99 17.55
CA TRP A 533 5.07 -2.10 17.46
C TRP A 533 6.34 -2.75 18.02
N ASP A 534 6.24 -3.37 19.21
CA ASP A 534 7.36 -4.09 19.82
C ASP A 534 7.81 -5.30 18.99
N ASN A 535 6.87 -6.03 18.38
CA ASN A 535 7.18 -7.13 17.45
C ASN A 535 7.92 -6.62 16.20
N ILE A 536 7.48 -5.52 15.60
CA ILE A 536 8.15 -4.88 14.46
C ILE A 536 9.60 -4.53 14.83
N LEU A 537 9.81 -3.95 16.01
CA LEU A 537 11.16 -3.63 16.48
C LEU A 537 11.99 -4.89 16.75
N ALA A 538 11.41 -5.91 17.38
CA ALA A 538 12.08 -7.19 17.65
C ALA A 538 12.63 -7.80 16.35
N GLU A 539 11.82 -7.84 15.30
CA GLU A 539 12.16 -8.49 14.03
C GLU A 539 13.13 -7.64 13.18
N GLU A 540 12.84 -6.35 12.98
CA GLU A 540 13.60 -5.54 12.03
C GLU A 540 14.89 -4.96 12.64
N THR A 541 14.92 -4.81 13.96
CA THR A 541 16.00 -4.12 14.66
C THR A 541 16.66 -4.93 15.77
N GLY A 542 16.13 -6.11 16.11
CA GLY A 542 16.55 -6.87 17.28
C GLY A 542 16.11 -6.22 18.60
N GLY A 543 14.93 -5.57 18.60
CA GLY A 543 14.33 -4.91 19.77
C GLY A 543 14.94 -3.55 20.12
N LYS A 544 15.73 -2.97 19.20
CA LYS A 544 16.35 -1.66 19.42
C LYS A 544 15.34 -0.56 19.11
N GLN A 545 15.34 0.47 19.94
CA GLN A 545 14.58 1.69 19.65
C GLN A 545 15.00 2.25 18.28
N PRO A 546 14.05 2.76 17.47
CA PRO A 546 14.31 3.16 16.09
C PRO A 546 15.01 4.52 16.01
N LYS A 547 15.99 4.76 16.88
CA LYS A 547 16.74 5.99 16.99
C LYS A 547 18.23 5.75 17.22
N TYR A 548 19.05 6.78 17.04
CA TYR A 548 20.44 6.74 17.49
C TYR A 548 20.54 7.10 18.97
N ILE A 549 20.94 6.15 19.81
CA ILE A 549 21.22 6.37 21.24
C ILE A 549 22.74 6.42 21.45
N SER A 550 23.46 5.44 20.91
CA SER A 550 24.92 5.34 21.01
C SER A 550 25.52 4.53 19.87
N GLU A 551 26.84 4.47 19.79
CA GLU A 551 27.55 3.63 18.83
C GLU A 551 27.20 2.13 18.94
N LYS A 552 26.81 1.66 20.13
CA LYS A 552 26.39 0.27 20.37
C LYS A 552 24.88 0.07 20.24
N ALA A 553 24.11 1.14 20.44
CA ALA A 553 22.65 1.15 20.41
C ALA A 553 22.14 2.12 19.33
N PHE A 554 22.11 1.65 18.09
CA PHE A 554 21.55 2.35 16.95
C PHE A 554 20.90 1.36 15.99
N ILE A 555 20.01 1.89 15.16
CA ILE A 555 19.52 1.20 13.96
C ILE A 555 20.10 1.87 12.71
N THR A 556 20.30 1.07 11.67
CA THR A 556 20.76 1.57 10.37
C THR A 556 19.63 2.27 9.61
N GLN A 557 19.97 3.11 8.64
CA GLN A 557 18.97 3.73 7.75
C GLN A 557 18.16 2.67 7.00
N THR A 558 18.78 1.57 6.59
CA THR A 558 18.10 0.44 5.96
C THR A 558 17.10 -0.20 6.92
N GLN A 559 17.47 -0.43 8.18
CA GLN A 559 16.54 -0.93 9.20
C GLN A 559 15.38 0.04 9.45
N GLY A 560 15.65 1.35 9.54
CA GLY A 560 14.58 2.34 9.71
C GLY A 560 13.57 2.34 8.56
N ARG A 561 14.04 2.16 7.32
CA ARG A 561 13.15 2.01 6.15
C ARG A 561 12.36 0.70 6.16
N LYS A 562 12.97 -0.39 6.63
CA LYS A 562 12.26 -1.66 6.81
C LYS A 562 11.18 -1.58 7.89
N VAL A 563 11.45 -0.88 9.00
CA VAL A 563 10.45 -0.60 10.03
C VAL A 563 9.25 0.14 9.42
N LEU A 564 9.45 1.23 8.67
CA LEU A 564 8.36 1.94 7.98
C LEU A 564 7.55 1.00 7.06
N SER A 565 8.22 0.22 6.22
CA SER A 565 7.54 -0.76 5.35
C SER A 565 6.73 -1.79 6.16
N HIS A 566 7.28 -2.28 7.28
CA HIS A 566 6.59 -3.22 8.17
C HIS A 566 5.36 -2.59 8.81
N MET A 567 5.45 -1.35 9.24
CA MET A 567 4.29 -0.62 9.78
C MET A 567 3.13 -0.56 8.77
N HIS A 568 3.42 -0.31 7.49
CA HIS A 568 2.38 -0.32 6.45
C HIS A 568 1.78 -1.70 6.18
N ASP A 569 2.61 -2.76 6.13
CA ASP A 569 2.14 -4.12 5.93
C ASP A 569 1.26 -4.60 7.12
N VAL A 570 1.65 -4.24 8.34
CA VAL A 570 0.89 -4.51 9.57
C VAL A 570 -0.43 -3.73 9.60
N ALA A 571 -0.42 -2.46 9.19
CA ALA A 571 -1.65 -1.68 9.07
C ALA A 571 -2.66 -2.34 8.11
N GLU A 572 -2.21 -2.83 6.95
CA GLU A 572 -3.07 -3.57 6.00
C GLU A 572 -3.60 -4.89 6.57
N LYS A 573 -2.78 -5.62 7.34
CA LYS A 573 -3.24 -6.80 8.09
C LYS A 573 -4.33 -6.43 9.09
N LEU A 574 -4.14 -5.36 9.84
CA LEU A 574 -5.05 -4.94 10.90
C LEU A 574 -6.36 -4.40 10.36
N ARG A 575 -6.34 -3.72 9.21
CA ARG A 575 -7.59 -3.40 8.48
C ARG A 575 -8.46 -4.63 8.24
N ALA A 576 -7.85 -5.78 7.95
CA ALA A 576 -8.57 -7.02 7.71
C ALA A 576 -8.98 -7.77 8.99
N THR A 577 -8.40 -7.46 10.15
CA THR A 577 -8.50 -8.32 11.35
C THR A 577 -8.94 -7.58 12.62
N GLU A 578 -8.48 -6.34 12.81
CA GLU A 578 -8.61 -5.59 14.06
C GLU A 578 -10.05 -5.17 14.34
N SER A 579 -10.76 -4.68 13.33
CA SER A 579 -12.19 -4.33 13.47
C SER A 579 -13.03 -5.52 13.95
N PHE A 580 -12.64 -6.75 13.61
CA PHE A 580 -13.29 -7.95 14.12
C PHE A 580 -12.84 -8.28 15.55
N ARG A 581 -11.54 -8.14 15.84
CA ARG A 581 -10.98 -8.39 17.17
C ARG A 581 -11.62 -7.46 18.21
N LEU A 582 -11.63 -6.16 17.97
CA LEU A 582 -12.21 -5.15 18.87
C LEU A 582 -13.70 -5.39 19.07
N ALA A 583 -14.44 -5.70 18.00
CA ALA A 583 -15.86 -6.00 18.11
C ALA A 583 -16.12 -7.27 18.94
N VAL A 584 -15.31 -8.32 18.77
CA VAL A 584 -15.41 -9.55 19.57
C VAL A 584 -15.07 -9.27 21.03
N GLU A 585 -14.03 -8.48 21.32
CA GLU A 585 -13.63 -8.15 22.68
C GLU A 585 -14.67 -7.30 23.41
N ALA A 586 -15.41 -6.47 22.67
CA ALA A 586 -16.54 -5.70 23.18
C ALA A 586 -17.78 -6.58 23.49
N ASP A 587 -17.86 -7.81 22.97
CA ASP A 587 -18.93 -8.78 23.26
C ASP A 587 -18.42 -9.97 24.09
N PRO A 588 -18.62 -9.96 25.43
CA PRO A 588 -18.12 -11.00 26.31
C PRO A 588 -18.66 -12.40 26.00
N GLU A 589 -19.88 -12.51 25.45
CA GLU A 589 -20.48 -13.81 25.11
C GLU A 589 -19.77 -14.42 23.90
N ILE A 590 -19.52 -13.61 22.87
CA ILE A 590 -18.76 -14.01 21.68
C ILE A 590 -17.31 -14.33 22.03
N LEU A 591 -16.63 -13.48 22.82
CA LEU A 591 -15.27 -13.71 23.26
C LEU A 591 -15.13 -15.04 24.02
N THR A 592 -16.04 -15.31 24.96
CA THR A 592 -16.05 -16.57 25.73
C THR A 592 -16.22 -17.78 24.81
N ALA A 593 -17.10 -17.69 23.81
CA ALA A 593 -17.30 -18.75 22.82
C ALA A 593 -16.04 -18.97 21.96
N GLN A 594 -15.35 -17.90 21.56
CA GLN A 594 -14.13 -17.93 20.78
C GLN A 594 -12.95 -18.55 21.56
N VAL A 595 -12.73 -18.13 22.81
CA VAL A 595 -11.69 -18.68 23.69
C VAL A 595 -11.90 -20.18 23.92
N LYS A 596 -13.15 -20.59 24.16
CA LYS A 596 -13.52 -22.00 24.35
C LYS A 596 -13.14 -22.85 23.13
N ASP A 597 -13.51 -22.42 21.92
CA ASP A 597 -13.19 -23.15 20.69
C ASP A 597 -11.66 -23.25 20.47
N THR A 598 -10.92 -22.16 20.70
CA THR A 598 -9.45 -22.15 20.55
C THR A 598 -8.75 -23.11 21.52
N SER A 599 -9.21 -23.18 22.77
CA SER A 599 -8.61 -24.07 23.79
C SER A 599 -8.83 -25.56 23.54
N SER A 600 -9.87 -25.93 22.78
CA SER A 600 -10.24 -27.33 22.56
C SER A 600 -9.65 -27.97 21.30
N GLU A 601 -9.20 -27.17 20.32
CA GLU A 601 -8.89 -27.68 18.97
C GLU A 601 -7.39 -27.72 18.63
N LEU A 602 -6.52 -27.10 19.43
CA LEU A 602 -5.10 -27.01 19.14
C LEU A 602 -4.28 -27.73 20.21
N THR A 603 -3.81 -28.94 19.89
CA THR A 603 -2.78 -29.61 20.71
C THR A 603 -1.39 -29.19 20.22
N GLU A 604 -0.38 -29.12 21.10
CA GLU A 604 1.02 -28.82 20.71
C GLU A 604 1.54 -29.78 19.62
N GLU A 605 1.06 -31.03 19.58
CA GLU A 605 1.39 -32.00 18.54
C GLU A 605 0.74 -31.69 17.17
N ASP A 606 -0.37 -30.96 17.11
CA ASP A 606 -1.01 -30.57 15.83
C ASP A 606 -0.21 -29.48 15.10
N PHE A 607 0.67 -28.76 15.80
CA PHE A 607 1.63 -27.82 15.23
C PHE A 607 2.81 -28.50 14.52
N LEU A 608 2.80 -29.83 14.39
CA LEU A 608 3.83 -30.58 13.66
C LEU A 608 3.86 -30.24 12.16
N THR A 609 4.77 -29.31 11.82
CA THR A 609 5.65 -29.08 10.63
C THR A 609 5.24 -29.45 9.21
N LYS A 610 4.11 -30.11 8.94
CA LYS A 610 3.72 -30.49 7.57
C LYS A 610 2.92 -29.40 6.89
N ALA A 611 3.07 -29.23 5.57
CA ALA A 611 2.18 -28.38 4.80
C ALA A 611 0.75 -28.96 4.75
N PRO A 612 -0.31 -28.13 4.59
CA PRO A 612 -1.66 -28.64 4.35
C PRO A 612 -1.74 -29.43 3.03
N ILE A 613 -2.72 -30.32 2.92
CA ILE A 613 -2.85 -31.19 1.74
C ILE A 613 -3.40 -30.39 0.55
N GLU A 614 -2.65 -30.36 -0.56
CA GLU A 614 -2.95 -29.59 -1.78
C GLU A 614 -4.20 -30.00 -2.56
N ILE A 615 -4.83 -31.13 -2.24
CA ILE A 615 -6.10 -31.56 -2.88
C ILE A 615 -7.33 -30.87 -2.27
N ARG A 616 -7.16 -30.19 -1.13
CA ARG A 616 -8.21 -29.39 -0.50
C ARG A 616 -8.42 -28.10 -1.28
N SER A 617 -9.63 -27.53 -1.27
CA SER A 617 -9.88 -26.20 -1.84
C SER A 617 -8.92 -25.16 -1.25
N MET A 618 -8.62 -24.09 -2.00
CA MET A 618 -7.68 -23.07 -1.52
C MET A 618 -8.13 -22.48 -0.19
N ARG A 619 -9.43 -22.25 -0.03
CA ARG A 619 -10.03 -21.81 1.23
C ARG A 619 -9.64 -22.72 2.40
N LYS A 620 -9.84 -24.03 2.26
CA LYS A 620 -9.55 -25.02 3.31
C LYS A 620 -8.06 -25.24 3.52
N TYR A 621 -7.27 -25.12 2.46
CA TYR A 621 -5.81 -25.13 2.55
C TYR A 621 -5.33 -23.96 3.43
N ILE A 622 -5.82 -22.74 3.16
CA ILE A 622 -5.46 -21.53 3.91
C ILE A 622 -5.98 -21.57 5.35
N GLN A 623 -7.20 -22.04 5.60
CA GLN A 623 -7.71 -22.20 6.97
C GLN A 623 -6.80 -23.10 7.80
N LYS A 624 -6.38 -24.24 7.24
CA LYS A 624 -5.47 -25.17 7.90
C LYS A 624 -4.05 -24.61 8.03
N LEU A 625 -3.68 -23.68 7.14
CA LEU A 625 -2.43 -22.94 7.25
C LEU A 625 -2.48 -21.94 8.41
N GLU A 626 -3.57 -21.17 8.55
CA GLU A 626 -3.83 -20.28 9.68
C GLU A 626 -3.86 -21.06 11.01
N GLU A 627 -4.60 -22.16 11.09
CA GLU A 627 -4.66 -23.00 12.29
C GLU A 627 -3.26 -23.49 12.73
N ARG A 628 -2.42 -23.89 11.78
CA ARG A 628 -1.05 -24.39 12.06
C ARG A 628 -0.06 -23.28 12.40
N LEU A 629 -0.26 -22.08 11.88
CA LEU A 629 0.65 -20.96 12.11
C LEU A 629 0.19 -20.07 13.27
N GLY A 630 -1.06 -20.17 13.73
CA GLY A 630 -1.63 -19.26 14.72
C GLY A 630 -1.60 -17.80 14.25
N ALA A 631 -1.76 -17.59 12.95
CA ALA A 631 -1.61 -16.30 12.27
C ALA A 631 -2.83 -16.05 11.38
N PRO A 632 -3.37 -14.80 11.27
CA PRO A 632 -4.67 -14.50 10.65
C PRO A 632 -4.66 -14.55 9.10
N ILE A 633 -4.00 -15.55 8.52
CA ILE A 633 -3.78 -15.74 7.09
C ILE A 633 -5.10 -15.97 6.35
N TYR A 634 -6.06 -16.69 6.95
CA TYR A 634 -7.37 -16.91 6.36
C TYR A 634 -8.20 -15.63 6.30
N HIS A 635 -8.12 -14.78 7.32
CA HIS A 635 -8.82 -13.50 7.34
C HIS A 635 -8.33 -12.59 6.21
N ILE A 636 -7.01 -12.44 6.06
CA ILE A 636 -6.41 -11.66 4.97
C ILE A 636 -6.77 -12.28 3.60
N PHE A 637 -6.69 -13.62 3.46
CA PHE A 637 -7.09 -14.32 2.23
C PHE A 637 -8.57 -14.08 1.86
N GLN A 638 -9.45 -14.08 2.86
CA GLN A 638 -10.89 -13.89 2.65
C GLN A 638 -11.20 -12.46 2.22
N ASP A 639 -10.53 -11.48 2.83
CA ASP A 639 -10.61 -10.06 2.46
C ASP A 639 -10.10 -9.82 1.02
N ILE A 640 -8.96 -10.41 0.64
CA ILE A 640 -8.45 -10.41 -0.74
C ILE A 640 -9.49 -11.01 -1.70
N THR A 641 -10.08 -12.15 -1.34
CA THR A 641 -11.04 -12.84 -2.20
C THR A 641 -12.32 -12.02 -2.38
N PHE A 642 -12.85 -11.41 -1.31
CA PHE A 642 -14.02 -10.54 -1.39
C PHE A 642 -13.74 -9.27 -2.19
N THR A 643 -12.61 -8.60 -1.92
CA THR A 643 -12.17 -7.43 -2.68
C THR A 643 -12.10 -7.76 -4.18
N HIS A 644 -11.48 -8.88 -4.56
CA HIS A 644 -11.40 -9.32 -5.95
C HIS A 644 -12.79 -9.56 -6.59
N GLN A 645 -13.72 -10.16 -5.85
CA GLN A 645 -15.07 -10.43 -6.34
C GLN A 645 -15.88 -9.13 -6.55
N VAL A 646 -15.77 -8.17 -5.63
CA VAL A 646 -16.39 -6.83 -5.75
C VAL A 646 -15.85 -6.11 -6.98
N LEU A 647 -14.52 -5.98 -7.11
CA LEU A 647 -13.88 -5.31 -8.25
C LEU A 647 -14.24 -5.98 -9.59
N THR A 648 -14.37 -7.31 -9.60
CA THR A 648 -14.82 -8.05 -10.80
C THR A 648 -16.26 -7.73 -11.17
N LYS A 649 -17.16 -7.56 -10.19
CA LYS A 649 -18.54 -7.15 -10.42
C LYS A 649 -18.62 -5.71 -10.92
N GLU A 650 -17.93 -4.77 -10.27
CA GLU A 650 -17.92 -3.35 -10.65
C GLU A 650 -17.40 -3.17 -12.07
N ARG A 651 -16.25 -3.80 -12.40
CA ARG A 651 -15.71 -3.80 -13.76
C ARG A 651 -16.72 -4.32 -14.78
N ARG A 652 -17.43 -5.39 -14.44
CA ARG A 652 -18.47 -5.95 -15.31
C ARG A 652 -19.65 -5.01 -15.46
N GLN A 653 -20.12 -4.34 -14.40
CA GLN A 653 -21.17 -3.34 -14.51
C GLN A 653 -20.75 -2.19 -15.41
N LEU A 654 -19.49 -1.73 -15.29
CA LEU A 654 -18.92 -0.72 -16.18
C LEU A 654 -18.90 -1.18 -17.64
N LEU A 655 -18.45 -2.41 -17.91
CA LEU A 655 -18.41 -2.97 -19.27
C LEU A 655 -19.82 -3.24 -19.83
N ASN A 656 -20.75 -3.77 -19.04
CA ASN A 656 -22.14 -3.96 -19.47
C ASN A 656 -22.80 -2.61 -19.82
N SER A 657 -22.46 -1.53 -19.10
CA SER A 657 -22.96 -0.18 -19.44
C SER A 657 -22.49 0.31 -20.81
N LEU A 658 -21.39 -0.21 -21.34
CA LEU A 658 -20.98 0.01 -22.73
C LEU A 658 -21.79 -0.87 -23.69
N GLU A 659 -22.01 -2.14 -23.33
CA GLU A 659 -22.78 -3.09 -24.16
C GLU A 659 -24.24 -2.66 -24.37
N GLU A 660 -24.82 -1.97 -23.39
CA GLU A 660 -26.18 -1.42 -23.42
C GLU A 660 -26.32 -0.18 -24.31
N MET A 661 -25.21 0.42 -24.77
CA MET A 661 -25.26 1.61 -25.62
C MET A 661 -25.81 1.29 -27.04
N PRO A 662 -26.62 2.19 -27.63
CA PRO A 662 -27.09 2.03 -29.01
C PRO A 662 -25.92 1.84 -29.99
N GLY A 663 -26.03 0.85 -30.88
CA GLY A 663 -25.02 0.57 -31.89
C GLY A 663 -23.78 -0.20 -31.42
N PHE A 664 -23.58 -0.41 -30.10
CA PHE A 664 -22.37 -1.03 -29.54
C PHE A 664 -22.03 -2.38 -30.20
N ILE A 665 -22.99 -3.31 -30.29
CA ILE A 665 -22.73 -4.64 -30.87
C ILE A 665 -22.27 -4.56 -32.33
N LYS A 666 -22.82 -3.61 -33.11
CA LYS A 666 -22.42 -3.40 -34.52
C LYS A 666 -21.02 -2.83 -34.61
N ILE A 667 -20.67 -1.93 -33.70
CA ILE A 667 -19.34 -1.30 -33.63
C ILE A 667 -18.31 -2.32 -33.14
N ALA A 668 -18.54 -2.99 -32.01
CA ALA A 668 -17.65 -3.98 -31.39
C ALA A 668 -17.36 -5.22 -32.27
N LYS A 669 -18.18 -5.51 -33.29
CA LYS A 669 -17.94 -6.58 -34.27
C LYS A 669 -17.18 -6.11 -35.51
N SER A 670 -17.05 -4.81 -35.74
CA SER A 670 -16.41 -4.24 -36.92
C SER A 670 -15.04 -3.67 -36.58
N PRO A 671 -13.94 -4.30 -37.03
CA PRO A 671 -12.58 -3.82 -36.73
C PRO A 671 -12.36 -2.37 -37.15
N THR A 672 -12.92 -1.93 -38.28
CA THR A 672 -12.79 -0.57 -38.78
C THR A 672 -13.52 0.45 -37.91
N LYS A 673 -14.74 0.14 -37.47
CA LYS A 673 -15.50 1.02 -36.55
C LYS A 673 -14.81 1.16 -35.20
N ILE A 674 -14.31 0.06 -34.63
CA ILE A 674 -13.57 0.11 -33.37
C ILE A 674 -12.26 0.89 -33.54
N GLN A 675 -11.60 0.75 -34.70
CA GLN A 675 -10.40 1.52 -34.99
C GLN A 675 -10.74 3.02 -35.02
N ARG A 676 -11.84 3.45 -35.67
CA ARG A 676 -12.28 4.86 -35.61
C ARG A 676 -12.60 5.34 -34.21
N VAL A 677 -13.25 4.53 -33.38
CA VAL A 677 -13.47 4.85 -31.96
C VAL A 677 -12.13 5.05 -31.25
N SER A 678 -11.17 4.14 -31.49
CA SER A 678 -9.81 4.22 -30.94
C SER A 678 -9.08 5.47 -31.42
N ASP A 679 -9.13 5.78 -32.71
CA ASP A 679 -8.45 6.92 -33.34
C ASP A 679 -9.07 8.24 -32.89
N PHE A 680 -10.39 8.30 -32.70
CA PHE A 680 -11.05 9.46 -32.14
C PHE A 680 -10.59 9.74 -30.72
N ILE A 681 -10.56 8.72 -29.85
CA ILE A 681 -10.04 8.89 -28.49
C ILE A 681 -8.57 9.33 -28.57
N ALA A 682 -7.75 8.63 -29.36
CA ALA A 682 -6.34 8.91 -29.55
C ALA A 682 -6.07 10.35 -30.06
N SER A 683 -6.89 10.88 -30.97
CA SER A 683 -6.73 12.23 -31.54
C SER A 683 -6.83 13.35 -30.50
N GLN A 684 -7.48 13.06 -29.36
CA GLN A 684 -7.61 13.98 -28.23
C GLN A 684 -6.42 13.91 -27.24
N SER A 685 -5.44 13.03 -27.50
CA SER A 685 -4.24 12.91 -26.69
C SER A 685 -3.31 14.14 -26.82
N THR A 686 -2.44 14.31 -25.83
CA THR A 686 -1.32 15.26 -25.81
C THR A 686 -0.06 14.71 -26.50
N LEU A 687 -0.07 13.44 -26.94
CA LEU A 687 1.06 12.82 -27.63
C LEU A 687 1.41 13.54 -28.94
N LYS A 688 2.72 13.65 -29.23
CA LYS A 688 3.24 14.23 -30.49
C LYS A 688 2.78 13.44 -31.73
N ASP A 689 2.78 12.11 -31.66
CA ASP A 689 2.41 11.21 -32.77
C ASP A 689 0.95 10.75 -32.70
N LYS A 690 0.01 11.66 -32.42
CA LYS A 690 -1.41 11.31 -32.35
C LYS A 690 -2.04 11.21 -33.74
N PRO A 691 -2.97 10.27 -33.97
CA PRO A 691 -3.71 10.20 -35.22
C PRO A 691 -4.61 11.44 -35.37
N GLU A 692 -4.88 11.83 -36.62
CA GLU A 692 -5.90 12.83 -36.91
C GLU A 692 -7.29 12.34 -36.49
N LYS A 693 -8.16 13.28 -36.13
CA LYS A 693 -9.55 12.96 -35.79
C LYS A 693 -10.22 12.32 -37.02
N PRO A 694 -10.81 11.11 -36.91
CA PRO A 694 -11.47 10.47 -38.04
C PRO A 694 -12.59 11.35 -38.60
N THR A 695 -12.59 11.58 -39.91
CA THR A 695 -13.56 12.45 -40.60
C THR A 695 -14.94 11.78 -40.77
N ASP A 696 -14.99 10.45 -40.74
CA ASP A 696 -16.18 9.63 -40.96
C ASP A 696 -16.74 9.00 -39.66
N ILE A 697 -16.39 9.54 -38.48
CA ILE A 697 -16.91 9.02 -37.21
C ILE A 697 -18.42 9.31 -37.09
N THR A 698 -19.19 8.27 -36.76
CA THR A 698 -20.63 8.39 -36.53
C THR A 698 -20.96 8.89 -35.11
N PRO A 699 -22.16 9.47 -34.87
CA PRO A 699 -22.56 9.88 -33.52
C PRO A 699 -22.58 8.72 -32.50
N GLU A 700 -22.93 7.50 -32.92
CA GLU A 700 -22.90 6.30 -32.07
C GLU A 700 -21.45 5.93 -31.67
N GLU A 701 -20.52 5.98 -32.64
CA GLU A 701 -19.09 5.73 -32.40
C GLU A 701 -18.50 6.80 -31.47
N GLU A 702 -18.84 8.07 -31.66
CA GLU A 702 -18.42 9.16 -30.78
C GLU A 702 -18.98 9.03 -29.36
N ALA A 703 -20.24 8.60 -29.20
CA ALA A 703 -20.84 8.38 -27.89
C ALA A 703 -20.12 7.26 -27.13
N ILE A 704 -19.82 6.14 -27.79
CA ILE A 704 -19.03 5.04 -27.20
C ILE A 704 -17.63 5.52 -26.85
N ALA A 705 -16.99 6.28 -27.75
CA ALA A 705 -15.67 6.86 -27.51
C ALA A 705 -15.65 7.72 -26.23
N LYS A 706 -16.62 8.62 -26.08
CA LYS A 706 -16.78 9.47 -24.89
C LYS A 706 -17.06 8.67 -23.63
N ARG A 707 -17.86 7.60 -23.71
CA ARG A 707 -18.11 6.73 -22.55
C ARG A 707 -16.84 5.99 -22.12
N ILE A 708 -16.07 5.46 -23.07
CA ILE A 708 -14.76 4.83 -22.80
C ILE A 708 -13.83 5.85 -22.14
N GLN A 709 -13.76 7.08 -22.64
CA GLN A 709 -12.98 8.17 -22.03
C GLN A 709 -13.44 8.49 -20.60
N GLY A 710 -14.74 8.51 -20.35
CA GLY A 710 -15.30 8.72 -19.02
C GLY A 710 -14.87 7.64 -18.03
N ILE A 711 -14.89 6.37 -18.45
CA ILE A 711 -14.41 5.25 -17.62
C ILE A 711 -12.92 5.40 -17.34
N PHE A 712 -12.12 5.65 -18.38
CA PHE A 712 -10.70 5.92 -18.27
C PHE A 712 -10.38 7.07 -17.30
N LYS A 713 -11.16 8.17 -17.36
CA LYS A 713 -11.03 9.31 -16.45
C LYS A 713 -11.36 8.94 -15.00
N SER A 714 -12.37 8.09 -14.78
CA SER A 714 -12.74 7.64 -13.42
C SER A 714 -11.64 6.83 -12.72
N TYR A 715 -10.71 6.24 -13.48
CA TYR A 715 -9.59 5.46 -12.97
C TYR A 715 -8.29 6.26 -12.77
N GLN A 716 -8.31 7.58 -12.96
CA GLN A 716 -7.11 8.42 -12.82
C GLN A 716 -6.49 8.35 -11.43
N LEU A 717 -7.30 8.34 -10.36
CA LEU A 717 -6.79 8.23 -9.00
C LEU A 717 -6.06 6.90 -8.77
N GLN A 718 -6.66 5.78 -9.21
CA GLN A 718 -6.06 4.45 -9.10
C GLN A 718 -4.77 4.36 -9.91
N ALA A 719 -4.70 5.02 -11.07
CA ALA A 719 -3.46 5.13 -11.84
C ALA A 719 -2.37 5.90 -11.09
N ARG A 720 -2.71 7.00 -10.42
CA ARG A 720 -1.76 7.75 -9.58
C ARG A 720 -1.27 6.91 -8.40
N ILE A 721 -2.17 6.21 -7.73
CA ILE A 721 -1.83 5.30 -6.61
C ILE A 721 -0.91 4.19 -7.11
N GLY A 722 -1.28 3.49 -8.18
CA GLY A 722 -0.48 2.40 -8.72
C GLY A 722 0.90 2.87 -9.18
N LYS A 723 0.97 4.08 -9.76
CA LYS A 723 2.24 4.69 -10.16
C LYS A 723 3.08 5.12 -8.96
N PHE A 724 2.47 5.71 -7.94
CA PHE A 724 3.15 6.00 -6.67
C PHE A 724 3.76 4.73 -6.07
N PHE A 725 3.04 3.62 -6.02
CA PHE A 725 3.60 2.38 -5.50
C PHE A 725 4.67 1.78 -6.40
N GLN A 726 4.52 1.90 -7.72
CA GLN A 726 5.61 1.56 -8.64
C GLN A 726 6.86 2.42 -8.35
N HIS A 727 6.69 3.71 -8.02
CA HIS A 727 7.80 4.54 -7.58
C HIS A 727 8.37 4.02 -6.25
N LEU A 728 7.53 3.80 -5.24
CA LEU A 728 7.93 3.28 -3.92
C LEU A 728 8.72 1.97 -4.01
N ASP A 729 8.25 1.02 -4.79
CA ASP A 729 8.89 -0.29 -4.94
C ASP A 729 10.27 -0.15 -5.63
N ASN A 730 10.39 0.74 -6.61
CA ASN A 730 11.70 1.09 -7.22
C ASN A 730 12.64 1.81 -6.25
N LEU A 731 12.10 2.63 -5.32
CA LEU A 731 12.84 3.39 -4.30
C LEU A 731 13.44 2.50 -3.20
N SER A 732 12.94 1.27 -3.04
CA SER A 732 13.44 0.29 -2.07
C SER A 732 14.84 -0.23 -2.42
N SER A 733 15.25 -0.11 -3.69
CA SER A 733 16.63 -0.32 -4.11
C SER A 733 17.48 0.87 -3.67
N THR A 734 18.62 0.62 -3.03
CA THR A 734 19.51 1.65 -2.46
C THR A 734 20.16 2.59 -3.49
N ASP A 735 19.84 2.45 -4.78
CA ASP A 735 20.38 3.29 -5.85
C ASP A 735 19.56 4.57 -6.03
N ILE A 736 20.14 5.69 -5.60
CA ILE A 736 19.68 7.06 -5.92
C ILE A 736 19.52 7.23 -7.44
N ASP A 737 20.30 6.50 -8.22
CA ASP A 737 20.37 6.55 -9.68
C ASP A 737 19.13 5.93 -10.39
N VAL A 738 18.30 5.16 -9.68
CA VAL A 738 17.04 4.64 -10.25
C VAL A 738 15.96 5.73 -10.28
N ARG A 739 15.99 6.67 -9.33
CA ARG A 739 15.01 7.77 -9.22
C ARG A 739 15.13 8.76 -10.36
N SER A 740 16.37 9.10 -10.73
CA SER A 740 16.70 10.07 -11.79
C SER A 740 16.39 9.56 -13.19
N ARG A 741 16.25 8.24 -13.39
CA ARG A 741 15.96 7.61 -14.70
C ARG A 741 14.49 7.70 -15.12
N MET A 742 13.59 8.17 -14.25
CA MET A 742 12.17 8.33 -14.57
C MET A 742 11.87 9.80 -14.96
N PRO A 743 11.45 10.08 -16.20
CA PRO A 743 11.24 11.46 -16.69
C PRO A 743 10.30 12.29 -15.80
N GLN A 744 9.23 11.69 -15.27
CA GLN A 744 8.24 12.40 -14.45
C GLN A 744 8.71 12.69 -13.04
N TYR A 745 9.63 11.89 -12.49
CA TYR A 745 10.17 12.19 -11.16
C TYR A 745 10.94 13.50 -11.16
N ARG A 746 11.59 13.86 -12.28
CA ARG A 746 12.27 15.15 -12.43
C ARG A 746 11.28 16.32 -12.45
N GLN A 747 10.17 16.18 -13.18
CA GLN A 747 9.14 17.23 -13.31
C GLN A 747 8.34 17.44 -12.02
N PHE A 748 8.00 16.36 -11.31
CA PHE A 748 7.10 16.39 -10.15
C PHE A 748 7.80 15.97 -8.85
N LYS A 749 9.12 16.22 -8.75
CA LYS A 749 9.94 15.76 -7.62
C LYS A 749 9.36 16.17 -6.27
N GLN A 750 8.99 17.44 -6.12
CA GLN A 750 8.45 17.97 -4.87
C GLN A 750 7.12 17.29 -4.50
N GLU A 751 6.22 17.11 -5.46
CA GLU A 751 4.91 16.50 -5.25
C GLU A 751 5.02 15.01 -4.90
N ILE A 752 5.97 14.30 -5.50
CA ILE A 752 6.27 12.89 -5.22
C ILE A 752 6.98 12.73 -3.87
N ASP A 753 7.98 13.57 -3.57
CA ASP A 753 8.68 13.56 -2.29
C ASP A 753 7.71 13.90 -1.14
N ARG A 754 6.73 14.79 -1.39
CA ARG A 754 5.64 15.07 -0.45
C ARG A 754 4.68 13.89 -0.32
N ALA A 755 4.31 13.21 -1.41
CA ALA A 755 3.51 11.98 -1.34
C ALA A 755 4.20 10.88 -0.51
N LEU A 756 5.51 10.71 -0.70
CA LEU A 756 6.32 9.77 0.08
C LEU A 756 6.39 10.17 1.55
N GLU A 757 6.50 11.46 1.84
CA GLU A 757 6.47 11.96 3.21
C GLU A 757 5.12 11.68 3.87
N ILE A 758 4.00 12.01 3.22
CA ILE A 758 2.64 11.74 3.72
C ILE A 758 2.46 10.23 3.94
N TYR A 759 2.88 9.40 2.99
CA TYR A 759 2.82 7.95 3.16
C TYR A 759 3.63 7.49 4.38
N ASP A 760 4.90 7.91 4.49
CA ASP A 760 5.82 7.54 5.58
C ASP A 760 5.46 8.16 6.95
N THR A 761 4.50 9.09 7.05
CA THR A 761 4.17 9.83 8.29
C THR A 761 2.70 9.73 8.70
N GLU A 762 1.78 9.80 7.76
CA GLU A 762 0.33 9.84 7.99
C GLU A 762 -0.34 8.52 7.56
N GLY A 763 0.24 7.77 6.62
CA GLY A 763 -0.24 6.46 6.19
C GLY A 763 -0.95 6.46 4.83
N PHE A 764 -1.59 5.34 4.49
CA PHE A 764 -2.16 5.11 3.15
C PHE A 764 -3.38 5.99 2.84
N ASP A 765 -4.28 6.21 3.80
CA ASP A 765 -5.52 6.96 3.52
C ASP A 765 -5.23 8.44 3.24
N ALA A 766 -4.33 9.05 4.04
CA ALA A 766 -3.85 10.40 3.80
C ALA A 766 -3.14 10.54 2.44
N LEU A 767 -2.37 9.52 2.03
CA LEU A 767 -1.78 9.47 0.70
C LEU A 767 -2.88 9.45 -0.39
N VAL A 768 -3.93 8.64 -0.25
CA VAL A 768 -5.02 8.57 -1.23
C VAL A 768 -5.73 9.91 -1.37
N ASP A 769 -6.01 10.59 -0.25
CA ASP A 769 -6.65 11.91 -0.26
C ASP A 769 -5.74 12.98 -0.88
N TYR A 770 -4.43 12.95 -0.59
CA TYR A 770 -3.46 13.81 -1.26
C TYR A 770 -3.46 13.57 -2.78
N LEU A 771 -3.30 12.32 -3.23
CA LEU A 771 -3.22 11.94 -4.65
C LEU A 771 -4.50 12.27 -5.45
N ARG A 772 -5.65 12.44 -4.79
CA ARG A 772 -6.90 12.89 -5.43
C ARG A 772 -6.76 14.28 -6.04
N THR A 773 -6.00 15.17 -5.40
CA THR A 773 -5.81 16.56 -5.82
C THR A 773 -4.65 16.75 -6.81
N GLN A 774 -3.77 15.76 -6.91
CA GLN A 774 -2.54 15.86 -7.70
C GLN A 774 -2.79 15.72 -9.21
N LYS A 775 -1.96 16.38 -10.03
CA LYS A 775 -2.02 16.29 -11.50
C LYS A 775 -1.00 15.31 -12.08
N TRP A 776 0.07 15.01 -11.34
CA TRP A 776 1.09 14.06 -11.74
C TRP A 776 0.58 12.61 -11.64
N GLY A 777 1.34 11.67 -12.21
CA GLY A 777 0.98 10.25 -12.22
C GLY A 777 -0.02 9.85 -13.32
N THR A 778 -0.62 10.84 -14.00
CA THR A 778 -1.53 10.62 -15.15
C THR A 778 -0.98 11.08 -16.49
N VAL A 779 0.13 11.82 -16.55
CA VAL A 779 0.62 12.45 -17.80
C VAL A 779 1.90 11.77 -18.27
N GLY A 780 1.96 11.20 -19.48
CA GLY A 780 3.23 10.99 -20.20
C GLY A 780 3.95 9.62 -20.11
N SER A 781 3.34 8.55 -19.57
CA SER A 781 3.92 7.19 -19.72
C SER A 781 2.94 6.05 -19.41
N GLY A 782 2.44 5.34 -20.42
CA GLY A 782 1.81 4.00 -20.41
C GLY A 782 0.53 3.80 -19.57
N TYR A 783 0.28 4.70 -18.64
CA TYR A 783 -0.77 4.67 -17.61
C TYR A 783 -1.73 5.85 -17.73
N GLU A 784 -1.40 6.82 -18.60
CA GLU A 784 -2.38 7.81 -19.01
C GLU A 784 -3.49 7.07 -19.76
N PRO A 785 -4.75 7.19 -19.31
CA PRO A 785 -5.86 6.46 -19.91
C PRO A 785 -5.98 6.68 -21.44
N MET A 786 -5.46 7.82 -21.93
CA MET A 786 -5.41 8.19 -23.34
C MET A 786 -4.20 7.61 -24.07
N GLU A 787 -3.07 7.38 -23.39
CA GLU A 787 -1.92 6.70 -23.98
C GLU A 787 -2.16 5.20 -24.13
N SER A 788 -2.96 4.58 -23.24
CA SER A 788 -3.41 3.18 -23.41
C SER A 788 -4.21 2.97 -24.69
N VAL A 789 -4.73 4.03 -25.31
CA VAL A 789 -5.47 3.97 -26.58
C VAL A 789 -4.54 3.97 -27.80
N ILE A 790 -3.37 4.59 -27.70
CA ILE A 790 -2.41 4.72 -28.82
C ILE A 790 -1.33 3.65 -28.73
N ARG A 791 -0.71 3.53 -27.55
CA ARG A 791 0.34 2.56 -27.32
C ARG A 791 -0.29 1.24 -26.88
N LYS A 792 0.29 0.11 -27.27
CA LYS A 792 -0.06 -1.19 -26.69
C LYS A 792 0.10 -1.03 -25.19
N VAL A 793 -0.97 -1.22 -24.41
CA VAL A 793 -0.91 -1.14 -22.95
C VAL A 793 0.21 -2.06 -22.53
N SER A 794 1.26 -1.48 -21.96
CA SER A 794 2.30 -2.29 -21.37
C SER A 794 1.70 -2.82 -20.08
N THR A 795 1.06 -3.99 -20.18
CA THR A 795 0.49 -4.63 -19.02
C THR A 795 1.63 -4.85 -18.04
N HIS A 796 1.51 -4.25 -16.85
CA HIS A 796 2.45 -4.48 -15.78
C HIS A 796 2.43 -5.99 -15.52
N ARG A 797 3.52 -6.68 -15.92
CA ARG A 797 3.75 -8.03 -15.44
C ARG A 797 4.04 -7.85 -13.97
N LEU A 798 3.00 -8.01 -13.18
CA LEU A 798 3.14 -8.09 -11.75
C LEU A 798 4.24 -9.13 -11.50
N PRO A 799 5.28 -8.80 -10.72
CA PRO A 799 6.32 -9.76 -10.41
C PRO A 799 5.68 -11.08 -9.98
N ASP A 800 6.27 -12.19 -10.42
CA ASP A 800 6.02 -13.48 -9.79
C ASP A 800 6.33 -13.24 -8.29
N ILE A 801 5.30 -13.26 -7.44
CA ILE A 801 5.48 -13.04 -6.01
C ILE A 801 6.07 -14.33 -5.50
N ALA A 802 7.39 -14.38 -5.42
CA ALA A 802 8.09 -15.48 -4.80
C ALA A 802 7.98 -15.31 -3.28
N VAL A 803 7.00 -15.98 -2.67
CA VAL A 803 6.96 -16.20 -1.23
C VAL A 803 8.23 -16.96 -0.82
N GLY A 804 8.85 -16.62 0.30
CA GLY A 804 10.10 -17.24 0.79
C GLY A 804 11.41 -16.72 0.18
N LYS A 805 11.39 -15.76 -0.76
CA LYS A 805 12.59 -15.03 -1.19
C LYS A 805 12.48 -13.59 -0.71
N THR A 806 13.41 -13.17 0.15
CA THR A 806 13.49 -11.84 0.81
C THR A 806 13.55 -10.65 -0.14
N HIS A 807 13.53 -10.87 -1.45
CA HIS A 807 13.39 -9.84 -2.46
C HIS A 807 12.38 -10.31 -3.50
N VAL A 808 11.17 -9.73 -3.47
CA VAL A 808 10.27 -9.72 -4.62
C VAL A 808 10.99 -8.90 -5.72
N LYS A 809 11.89 -9.53 -6.46
CA LYS A 809 12.59 -8.87 -7.56
C LYS A 809 11.61 -8.68 -8.70
N GLU A 810 11.10 -7.46 -8.83
CA GLU A 810 10.36 -6.99 -9.98
C GLU A 810 11.21 -7.10 -11.25
N ARG A 811 10.85 -8.05 -12.11
CA ARG A 811 11.37 -8.10 -13.48
C ARG A 811 10.58 -7.09 -14.30
N GLY A 812 11.28 -6.32 -15.13
CA GLY A 812 10.72 -5.23 -15.92
C GLY A 812 9.54 -5.63 -16.82
N ILE A 813 8.88 -4.60 -17.35
CA ILE A 813 7.70 -4.64 -18.23
C ILE A 813 7.84 -5.74 -19.29
N GLN A 814 6.91 -6.71 -19.30
CA GLN A 814 6.80 -7.71 -20.37
C GLN A 814 5.44 -7.59 -21.05
N TYR A 815 5.47 -7.35 -22.36
CA TYR A 815 4.28 -7.18 -23.18
C TYR A 815 3.61 -8.54 -23.44
N VAL A 816 2.36 -8.70 -23.00
CA VAL A 816 1.51 -9.85 -23.38
C VAL A 816 1.08 -9.72 -24.85
N ARG A 817 0.70 -10.85 -25.48
CA ARG A 817 0.13 -10.93 -26.84
C ARG A 817 -0.86 -9.78 -27.08
N GLN A 818 -0.65 -9.07 -28.20
CA GLN A 818 -1.29 -7.83 -28.61
C GLN A 818 -2.80 -7.79 -28.31
N GLU A 819 -3.21 -6.94 -27.36
CA GLU A 819 -4.60 -6.48 -27.26
C GLU A 819 -4.93 -5.78 -28.57
N ARG A 820 -5.87 -6.34 -29.34
CA ARG A 820 -6.09 -5.97 -30.75
C ARG A 820 -6.91 -4.69 -30.89
N ASN A 821 -7.67 -4.32 -29.86
CA ASN A 821 -8.63 -3.22 -29.94
C ASN A 821 -8.80 -2.47 -28.61
N ILE A 822 -9.47 -1.31 -28.64
CA ILE A 822 -9.64 -0.44 -27.48
C ILE A 822 -10.47 -1.05 -26.35
N LEU A 823 -11.44 -1.93 -26.65
CA LEU A 823 -12.28 -2.57 -25.63
C LEU A 823 -11.48 -3.56 -24.78
N GLN A 824 -10.62 -4.36 -25.42
CA GLN A 824 -9.69 -5.26 -24.73
C GLN A 824 -8.70 -4.48 -23.86
N ARG A 825 -8.17 -3.36 -24.38
CA ARG A 825 -7.27 -2.47 -23.66
C ARG A 825 -7.93 -1.82 -22.44
N LEU A 826 -9.19 -1.41 -22.58
CA LEU A 826 -9.97 -0.85 -21.48
C LEU A 826 -10.15 -1.87 -20.35
N GLU A 827 -10.57 -3.10 -20.66
CA GLU A 827 -10.76 -4.13 -19.63
C GLU A 827 -9.45 -4.46 -18.90
N SER A 828 -8.35 -4.61 -19.64
CA SER A 828 -7.03 -4.87 -19.05
C SER A 828 -6.54 -3.71 -18.20
N TYR A 829 -6.72 -2.47 -18.66
CA TYR A 829 -6.37 -1.27 -17.91
C TYR A 829 -7.10 -1.21 -16.58
N ILE A 830 -8.44 -1.35 -16.60
CA ILE A 830 -9.27 -1.36 -15.39
C ILE A 830 -8.77 -2.44 -14.42
N ARG A 831 -8.59 -3.67 -14.90
CA ARG A 831 -8.10 -4.78 -14.09
C ARG A 831 -6.73 -4.50 -13.46
N GLN A 832 -5.83 -3.88 -14.21
CA GLN A 832 -4.49 -3.54 -13.73
C GLN A 832 -4.55 -2.46 -12.65
N MET A 833 -5.39 -1.44 -12.84
CA MET A 833 -5.56 -0.36 -11.87
C MET A 833 -6.24 -0.84 -10.60
N ASP A 834 -7.31 -1.65 -10.73
CA ASP A 834 -7.96 -2.36 -9.62
C ASP A 834 -6.92 -3.15 -8.81
N PHE A 835 -6.04 -3.87 -9.51
CA PHE A 835 -5.03 -4.67 -8.85
C PHE A 835 -4.01 -3.82 -8.07
N LEU A 836 -3.42 -2.82 -8.72
CA LEU A 836 -2.37 -2.00 -8.10
C LEU A 836 -2.88 -1.19 -6.91
N SER A 837 -4.10 -0.65 -7.01
CA SER A 837 -4.67 0.23 -5.99
C SER A 837 -5.27 -0.52 -4.80
N PHE A 838 -5.98 -1.63 -5.04
CA PHE A 838 -6.74 -2.32 -3.99
C PHE A 838 -6.18 -3.68 -3.59
N MET A 839 -5.61 -4.44 -4.55
CA MET A 839 -5.19 -5.82 -4.30
C MET A 839 -3.73 -5.91 -3.83
N GLN A 840 -2.84 -5.10 -4.37
CA GLN A 840 -1.40 -5.17 -4.08
C GLN A 840 -1.07 -4.98 -2.59
N PRO A 841 -1.64 -3.99 -1.86
CA PRO A 841 -1.37 -3.82 -0.42
C PRO A 841 -1.77 -5.06 0.40
N LYS A 842 -2.99 -5.56 0.17
CA LYS A 842 -3.51 -6.77 0.83
C LYS A 842 -2.67 -8.00 0.54
N ILE A 843 -2.19 -8.14 -0.70
CA ILE A 843 -1.30 -9.24 -1.10
C ILE A 843 0.06 -9.13 -0.41
N LYS A 844 0.63 -7.92 -0.29
CA LYS A 844 1.88 -7.72 0.48
C LYS A 844 1.71 -8.14 1.93
N ALA A 845 0.60 -7.76 2.57
CA ALA A 845 0.25 -8.19 3.93
C ALA A 845 0.15 -9.73 4.04
N LEU A 846 -0.56 -10.40 3.13
CA LEU A 846 -0.66 -11.87 3.11
C LEU A 846 0.72 -12.53 2.96
N VAL A 847 1.53 -12.06 2.01
CA VAL A 847 2.86 -12.63 1.72
C VAL A 847 3.78 -12.48 2.91
N ARG A 848 3.74 -11.32 3.57
CA ARG A 848 4.51 -11.03 4.76
C ARG A 848 4.11 -11.95 5.91
N GLU A 849 2.82 -12.02 6.22
CA GLU A 849 2.30 -12.85 7.30
C GLU A 849 2.65 -14.33 7.10
N VAL A 850 2.59 -14.82 5.85
CA VAL A 850 3.07 -16.16 5.52
C VAL A 850 4.57 -16.27 5.75
N ASN A 851 5.39 -15.36 5.20
CA ASN A 851 6.85 -15.41 5.28
C ASN A 851 7.38 -15.41 6.72
N GLU A 852 6.83 -14.56 7.59
CA GLU A 852 7.22 -14.47 9.00
C GLU A 852 6.99 -15.79 9.74
N ASN A 853 5.93 -16.52 9.35
CA ASN A 853 5.56 -17.79 9.96
C ASN A 853 6.10 -19.03 9.23
N LEU A 854 6.71 -18.90 8.04
CA LEU A 854 7.22 -20.03 7.24
C LEU A 854 8.32 -20.83 7.96
N SER A 855 9.06 -20.20 8.87
CA SER A 855 10.13 -20.83 9.66
C SER A 855 9.62 -21.93 10.59
N ARG A 856 8.31 -21.97 10.86
CA ARG A 856 7.66 -23.02 11.66
C ARG A 856 7.49 -24.34 10.91
N PHE A 857 7.62 -24.34 9.58
CA PHE A 857 7.62 -25.55 8.76
C PHE A 857 9.05 -26.06 8.55
N ASN A 858 9.18 -27.35 8.20
CA ASN A 858 10.46 -27.83 7.66
C ASN A 858 10.72 -27.20 6.29
N GLU A 859 11.98 -27.17 5.85
CA GLU A 859 12.40 -26.47 4.62
C GLU A 859 11.63 -26.92 3.35
N ASP A 860 11.28 -28.19 3.25
CA ASP A 860 10.53 -28.72 2.09
C ASP A 860 9.07 -28.25 2.11
N ASP A 861 8.45 -28.25 3.28
CA ASP A 861 7.09 -27.76 3.48
C ASP A 861 7.00 -26.23 3.37
N SER A 862 7.99 -25.48 3.87
CA SER A 862 8.07 -24.02 3.67
C SER A 862 8.16 -23.67 2.18
N ARG A 863 8.97 -24.43 1.41
CA ARG A 863 9.06 -24.30 -0.05
C ARG A 863 7.73 -24.63 -0.72
N ASN A 864 7.04 -25.66 -0.25
CA ASN A 864 5.74 -26.05 -0.80
C ASN A 864 4.66 -25.01 -0.54
N VAL A 865 4.52 -24.54 0.72
CA VAL A 865 3.58 -23.47 1.09
C VAL A 865 3.86 -22.23 0.25
N SER A 866 5.13 -21.83 0.14
CA SER A 866 5.53 -20.69 -0.69
C SER A 866 5.09 -20.86 -2.14
N ALA A 867 5.32 -22.04 -2.73
CA ALA A 867 4.92 -22.34 -4.10
C ALA A 867 3.40 -22.30 -4.29
N VAL A 868 2.63 -22.87 -3.35
CA VAL A 868 1.16 -22.85 -3.38
C VAL A 868 0.62 -21.43 -3.32
N ILE A 869 1.09 -20.61 -2.37
CA ILE A 869 0.65 -19.21 -2.24
C ILE A 869 1.03 -18.41 -3.49
N SER A 870 2.23 -18.60 -4.02
CA SER A 870 2.68 -17.93 -5.26
C SER A 870 1.75 -18.26 -6.44
N VAL A 871 1.43 -19.55 -6.63
CA VAL A 871 0.52 -20.01 -7.70
C VAL A 871 -0.90 -19.45 -7.51
N TYR A 872 -1.38 -19.36 -6.27
CA TYR A 872 -2.66 -18.71 -5.96
C TYR A 872 -2.65 -17.24 -6.37
N LEU A 873 -1.62 -16.49 -5.96
CA LEU A 873 -1.48 -15.07 -6.30
C LEU A 873 -1.37 -14.86 -7.81
N ASP A 874 -0.67 -15.74 -8.54
CA ASP A 874 -0.58 -15.67 -10.00
C ASP A 874 -1.93 -15.93 -10.68
N ASN A 875 -2.75 -16.85 -10.14
CA ASN A 875 -4.10 -17.07 -10.64
C ASN A 875 -5.03 -15.90 -10.34
N LEU A 876 -4.94 -15.33 -9.13
CA LEU A 876 -5.69 -14.14 -8.73
C LEU A 876 -5.38 -12.94 -9.64
N LYS A 877 -4.10 -12.75 -9.96
CA LYS A 877 -3.62 -11.72 -10.88
C LYS A 877 -4.01 -11.96 -12.35
N LYS A 878 -4.40 -13.19 -12.69
CA LYS A 878 -4.55 -13.66 -14.07
C LYS A 878 -3.28 -13.43 -14.92
N THR A 879 -2.09 -13.46 -14.30
CA THR A 879 -0.78 -13.25 -14.94
C THR A 879 -0.27 -14.46 -15.74
N ASN A 880 -1.01 -15.57 -15.71
CA ASN A 880 -0.70 -16.82 -16.43
C ASN A 880 -0.89 -16.70 -17.96
N ASN A 881 -0.39 -15.64 -18.57
CA ASN A 881 -0.52 -15.32 -20.00
C ASN A 881 0.60 -15.86 -20.89
N GLU A 882 1.44 -16.73 -20.37
CA GLU A 882 2.23 -17.64 -21.19
C GLU A 882 1.73 -19.05 -20.93
N ASP A 883 0.55 -19.34 -21.48
CA ASP A 883 0.14 -20.70 -21.83
C ASP A 883 1.35 -21.30 -22.55
N GLY A 884 2.10 -22.15 -21.84
CA GLY A 884 3.19 -22.89 -22.45
C GLY A 884 2.64 -23.59 -23.68
N TRP A 885 3.50 -23.95 -24.63
CA TRP A 885 3.05 -24.58 -25.88
C TRP A 885 2.01 -25.70 -25.66
N THR A 886 2.16 -26.49 -24.58
CA THR A 886 1.19 -27.48 -24.14
C THR A 886 -0.18 -26.90 -23.75
N GLU A 887 -0.26 -25.87 -22.91
CA GLU A 887 -1.53 -25.27 -22.46
C GLU A 887 -2.27 -24.61 -23.64
N ARG A 888 -1.54 -23.90 -24.51
CA ARG A 888 -2.11 -23.27 -25.71
C ARG A 888 -2.77 -24.29 -26.65
N ASN A 889 -2.19 -25.47 -26.79
CA ASN A 889 -2.73 -26.51 -27.66
C ASN A 889 -3.82 -27.34 -26.98
N MET A 890 -3.70 -27.60 -25.68
CA MET A 890 -4.63 -28.45 -24.93
C MET A 890 -5.92 -27.73 -24.53
N ARG A 891 -5.87 -26.42 -24.31
CA ARG A 891 -7.02 -25.63 -23.84
C ARG A 891 -8.19 -25.63 -24.82
N PRO A 892 -8.01 -25.44 -26.15
CA PRO A 892 -9.07 -25.67 -27.14
C PRO A 892 -9.66 -27.09 -27.11
N ILE A 893 -8.81 -28.12 -26.94
CA ILE A 893 -9.26 -29.52 -26.85
C ILE A 893 -10.16 -29.72 -25.64
N TYR A 894 -9.71 -29.23 -24.50
CA TYR A 894 -10.47 -29.32 -23.26
C TYR A 894 -11.76 -28.51 -23.34
N ALA A 895 -11.75 -27.28 -23.89
CA ALA A 895 -12.93 -26.45 -24.06
C ALA A 895 -13.99 -27.14 -24.92
N GLN A 896 -13.56 -27.77 -26.01
CA GLN A 896 -14.42 -28.55 -26.88
C GLN A 896 -14.95 -29.81 -26.18
N ALA A 897 -14.10 -30.51 -25.42
CA ALA A 897 -14.49 -31.69 -24.65
C ALA A 897 -15.54 -31.35 -23.59
N ILE A 898 -15.37 -30.27 -22.82
CA ILE A 898 -16.37 -29.81 -21.83
C ILE A 898 -17.66 -29.38 -22.52
N THR A 899 -17.57 -28.62 -23.60
CA THR A 899 -18.74 -28.18 -24.36
C THR A 899 -19.55 -29.39 -24.82
N THR A 900 -18.87 -30.40 -25.37
CA THR A 900 -19.53 -31.58 -25.96
C THR A 900 -20.01 -32.58 -24.90
N LEU A 901 -19.22 -32.85 -23.87
CA LEU A 901 -19.51 -33.89 -22.87
C LEU A 901 -20.37 -33.40 -21.70
N VAL A 902 -20.35 -32.10 -21.41
CA VAL A 902 -21.02 -31.56 -20.22
C VAL A 902 -22.05 -30.49 -20.58
N LEU A 903 -21.70 -29.50 -21.39
CA LEU A 903 -22.61 -28.37 -21.65
C LEU A 903 -23.70 -28.70 -22.66
N ALA A 904 -23.43 -29.61 -23.60
CA ALA A 904 -24.37 -30.02 -24.65
C ALA A 904 -25.47 -30.97 -24.16
N ASP A 905 -25.34 -31.53 -22.95
CA ASP A 905 -26.35 -32.39 -22.35
C ASP A 905 -27.48 -31.52 -21.76
N PRO A 906 -28.66 -31.48 -22.41
CA PRO A 906 -29.69 -30.51 -22.06
C PRO A 906 -30.46 -30.90 -20.79
N ILE A 907 -30.39 -32.16 -20.33
CA ILE A 907 -31.31 -32.67 -19.30
C ILE A 907 -30.55 -33.32 -18.15
N VAL A 908 -29.66 -34.28 -18.42
CA VAL A 908 -29.08 -35.12 -17.36
C VAL A 908 -28.14 -34.32 -16.47
N LYS A 909 -27.24 -33.50 -17.04
CA LYS A 909 -26.31 -32.70 -16.22
C LYS A 909 -27.00 -31.57 -15.44
N PRO A 910 -27.93 -30.80 -16.02
CA PRO A 910 -28.70 -29.81 -15.26
C PRO A 910 -29.51 -30.42 -14.12
N VAL A 911 -30.21 -31.55 -14.36
CA VAL A 911 -30.96 -32.26 -13.30
C VAL A 911 -30.02 -32.78 -12.21
N ARG A 912 -28.90 -33.39 -12.60
CA ARG A 912 -27.84 -33.79 -11.66
C ARG A 912 -27.37 -32.61 -10.80
N ASN A 913 -27.24 -31.43 -11.39
CA ASN A 913 -26.82 -30.24 -10.68
C ASN A 913 -27.86 -29.85 -9.62
N LEU A 914 -29.14 -29.75 -9.99
CA LEU A 914 -30.25 -29.45 -9.07
C LEU A 914 -30.37 -30.46 -7.92
N LEU A 915 -29.99 -31.72 -8.14
CA LEU A 915 -29.99 -32.75 -7.09
C LEU A 915 -28.81 -32.63 -6.10
N GLN A 916 -27.82 -31.78 -6.35
CA GLN A 916 -26.67 -31.62 -5.43
C GLN A 916 -27.11 -31.15 -4.04
N ASN A 917 -28.05 -30.23 -3.94
CA ASN A 917 -28.58 -29.79 -2.64
C ASN A 917 -29.15 -30.96 -1.84
N ALA A 918 -29.88 -31.87 -2.49
CA ALA A 918 -30.43 -33.06 -1.85
C ALA A 918 -29.32 -34.07 -1.45
N ALA A 919 -28.25 -34.15 -2.24
CA ALA A 919 -27.15 -35.10 -2.02
C ALA A 919 -26.11 -34.63 -0.99
N LEU A 920 -25.77 -33.34 -1.01
CA LEU A 920 -24.59 -32.76 -0.35
C LEU A 920 -24.93 -31.89 0.85
N SER A 921 -26.14 -31.37 0.94
CA SER A 921 -26.54 -30.58 2.11
C SER A 921 -26.68 -31.47 3.34
N GLU A 922 -26.20 -30.95 4.47
CA GLU A 922 -26.21 -31.65 5.74
C GLU A 922 -27.63 -31.73 6.34
N ASP A 923 -28.53 -30.82 5.96
CA ASP A 923 -29.90 -30.77 6.48
C ASP A 923 -30.94 -30.45 5.39
N ARG A 924 -31.57 -31.51 4.86
CA ARG A 924 -32.61 -31.40 3.83
C ARG A 924 -33.86 -30.61 4.27
N ARG A 925 -34.07 -30.47 5.58
CA ARG A 925 -35.22 -29.75 6.13
C ARG A 925 -35.18 -28.26 5.77
N ASP A 926 -33.99 -27.71 5.55
CA ASP A 926 -33.83 -26.30 5.21
C ASP A 926 -34.47 -25.99 3.85
N PHE A 927 -34.37 -26.90 2.89
CA PHE A 927 -35.03 -26.76 1.58
C PHE A 927 -36.54 -26.95 1.65
N ILE A 928 -37.03 -27.86 2.50
CA ILE A 928 -38.48 -28.05 2.71
C ILE A 928 -39.07 -26.77 3.30
N LYS A 929 -38.42 -26.20 4.33
CA LYS A 929 -38.81 -24.93 4.93
C LYS A 929 -38.76 -23.79 3.92
N LEU A 930 -37.72 -23.73 3.09
CA LEU A 930 -37.61 -22.73 2.03
C LEU A 930 -38.79 -22.85 1.04
N GLY A 931 -39.14 -24.06 0.61
CA GLY A 931 -40.30 -24.30 -0.25
C GLY A 931 -41.61 -23.82 0.38
N VAL A 932 -41.80 -24.09 1.67
CA VAL A 932 -42.97 -23.60 2.43
C VAL A 932 -42.99 -22.07 2.52
N ARG A 933 -41.84 -21.41 2.71
CA ARG A 933 -41.75 -19.94 2.75
C ARG A 933 -42.10 -19.30 1.41
N PHE A 934 -41.53 -19.81 0.32
CA PHE A 934 -41.87 -19.32 -1.02
C PHE A 934 -43.36 -19.50 -1.31
N ALA A 935 -43.92 -20.66 -0.97
CA ALA A 935 -45.33 -20.95 -1.21
C ALA A 935 -46.30 -20.12 -0.35
N LYS A 936 -45.94 -19.84 0.91
CA LYS A 936 -46.88 -19.21 1.88
C LYS A 936 -46.69 -17.71 2.07
N ARG A 937 -45.48 -17.18 1.90
CA ARG A 937 -45.15 -15.82 2.33
C ARG A 937 -44.60 -14.92 1.23
N GLY A 938 -44.28 -15.48 0.06
CA GLY A 938 -43.63 -14.71 -1.01
C GLY A 938 -42.35 -13.99 -0.54
N GLU A 939 -41.66 -14.53 0.48
CA GLU A 939 -40.42 -13.95 1.02
C GLU A 939 -39.34 -14.00 -0.07
N ILE A 940 -39.15 -12.87 -0.76
CA ILE A 940 -38.04 -12.67 -1.70
C ILE A 940 -36.81 -12.27 -0.88
N LEU A 941 -35.62 -12.64 -1.37
CA LEU A 941 -34.37 -12.12 -0.81
C LEU A 941 -34.41 -10.59 -0.81
N SER A 942 -33.89 -9.96 0.25
CA SER A 942 -33.72 -8.51 0.24
C SER A 942 -32.79 -8.08 -0.90
N GLU A 943 -32.82 -6.80 -1.28
CA GLU A 943 -31.92 -6.28 -2.31
C GLU A 943 -30.45 -6.51 -1.95
N GLN A 944 -30.07 -6.26 -0.69
CA GLN A 944 -28.72 -6.52 -0.19
C GLN A 944 -28.37 -8.02 -0.20
N ASP A 945 -29.32 -8.91 0.13
CA ASP A 945 -29.09 -10.36 0.07
C ASP A 945 -28.90 -10.84 -1.37
N THR A 946 -29.64 -10.26 -2.31
CA THR A 946 -29.54 -10.55 -3.75
C THR A 946 -28.21 -10.04 -4.30
N GLU A 947 -27.84 -8.81 -3.98
CA GLU A 947 -26.54 -8.25 -4.34
C GLU A 947 -25.38 -9.10 -3.78
N PHE A 948 -25.45 -9.51 -2.52
CA PHE A 948 -24.42 -10.35 -1.92
C PHE A 948 -24.35 -11.72 -2.60
N LEU A 949 -25.49 -12.35 -2.87
CA LEU A 949 -25.60 -13.62 -3.59
C LEU A 949 -24.95 -13.53 -4.98
N GLU A 950 -25.29 -12.50 -5.76
CA GLU A 950 -24.75 -12.32 -7.11
C GLU A 950 -23.24 -12.02 -7.12
N THR A 951 -22.76 -11.30 -6.11
CA THR A 951 -21.35 -10.88 -6.02
C THR A 951 -20.45 -12.02 -5.53
N PHE A 952 -20.83 -12.68 -4.44
CA PHE A 952 -19.92 -13.57 -3.71
C PHE A 952 -20.24 -15.06 -3.88
N VAL A 953 -21.47 -15.42 -4.26
CA VAL A 953 -21.95 -16.81 -4.25
C VAL A 953 -22.14 -17.38 -5.66
N HIS A 954 -22.72 -16.61 -6.58
CA HIS A 954 -22.92 -17.05 -7.97
C HIS A 954 -21.59 -17.17 -8.71
N GLN A 955 -21.42 -18.28 -9.41
CA GLN A 955 -20.21 -18.58 -10.18
C GLN A 955 -20.52 -19.07 -11.60
N ASP A 956 -21.73 -18.83 -12.09
CA ASP A 956 -22.20 -19.20 -13.43
C ASP A 956 -21.28 -18.63 -14.53
N ARG A 957 -20.88 -17.36 -14.42
CA ARG A 957 -19.96 -16.75 -15.40
C ARG A 957 -18.54 -17.30 -15.28
N VAL A 958 -18.06 -17.51 -14.06
CA VAL A 958 -16.71 -18.04 -13.79
C VAL A 958 -16.62 -19.50 -14.24
N MET A 959 -17.71 -20.25 -14.11
CA MET A 959 -17.83 -21.60 -14.67
C MET A 959 -17.68 -21.56 -16.19
N LEU A 960 -18.30 -20.60 -16.88
CA LEU A 960 -18.12 -20.46 -18.32
C LEU A 960 -16.69 -20.02 -18.67
N SER A 961 -16.14 -18.98 -18.05
CA SER A 961 -14.84 -18.44 -18.43
C SER A 961 -13.66 -19.33 -18.01
N ASP A 962 -13.65 -19.84 -16.78
CA ASP A 962 -12.46 -20.44 -16.17
C ASP A 962 -12.52 -21.97 -16.11
N TRP A 963 -13.73 -22.54 -16.10
CA TRP A 963 -13.94 -24.00 -16.12
C TRP A 963 -14.24 -24.54 -17.51
N ALA A 964 -15.10 -23.89 -18.30
CA ALA A 964 -15.43 -24.33 -19.65
C ALA A 964 -14.54 -23.69 -20.73
N PHE A 965 -13.79 -22.63 -20.38
CA PHE A 965 -13.02 -21.83 -21.33
C PHE A 965 -13.86 -21.36 -22.53
N THR A 966 -15.06 -20.88 -22.21
CA THR A 966 -16.01 -20.33 -23.17
C THR A 966 -15.38 -19.08 -23.79
N GLY A 967 -15.14 -19.10 -25.10
CA GLY A 967 -14.44 -18.03 -25.82
C GLY A 967 -13.14 -18.48 -26.49
N GLU A 968 -12.65 -19.68 -26.19
CA GLU A 968 -11.56 -20.29 -26.97
C GLU A 968 -12.06 -20.71 -28.35
N ASP A 969 -11.23 -20.47 -29.37
CA ASP A 969 -11.51 -20.97 -30.71
C ASP A 969 -11.45 -22.50 -30.72
N PRO A 970 -12.45 -23.19 -31.31
CA PRO A 970 -12.43 -24.64 -31.41
C PRO A 970 -11.23 -25.09 -32.25
N ILE A 971 -10.70 -26.29 -31.97
CA ILE A 971 -9.56 -26.79 -32.72
C ILE A 971 -9.92 -26.91 -34.21
N ASP A 972 -9.12 -26.29 -35.06
CA ASP A 972 -9.28 -26.37 -36.51
C ASP A 972 -8.62 -27.63 -37.09
N PHE A 973 -9.14 -28.81 -36.73
CA PHE A 973 -8.77 -30.03 -37.46
C PHE A 973 -9.64 -30.19 -38.70
N LEU A 974 -9.00 -30.14 -39.87
CA LEU A 974 -9.63 -30.21 -41.20
C LEU A 974 -10.57 -31.42 -41.36
N PHE A 975 -10.19 -32.58 -40.83
CA PHE A 975 -11.01 -33.80 -40.81
C PHE A 975 -12.23 -33.68 -39.89
N HIS A 976 -12.06 -33.04 -38.72
CA HIS A 976 -13.12 -32.87 -37.75
C HIS A 976 -14.19 -31.88 -38.24
N LYS A 977 -13.78 -30.77 -38.88
CA LYS A 977 -14.71 -29.83 -39.53
C LYS A 977 -15.57 -30.52 -40.58
N ARG A 978 -14.98 -31.34 -41.45
CA ARG A 978 -15.72 -32.09 -42.48
C ARG A 978 -16.65 -33.12 -41.86
N ALA A 979 -16.19 -33.87 -40.85
CA ALA A 979 -16.99 -34.90 -40.20
C ALA A 979 -18.19 -34.31 -39.44
N VAL A 980 -17.99 -33.28 -38.60
CA VAL A 980 -19.08 -32.63 -37.87
C VAL A 980 -20.05 -31.95 -38.82
N LYS A 981 -19.56 -31.26 -39.85
CA LYS A 981 -20.41 -30.64 -40.87
C LYS A 981 -21.21 -31.67 -41.67
N ALA A 982 -20.60 -32.81 -42.02
CA ALA A 982 -21.29 -33.89 -42.70
C ALA A 982 -22.35 -34.56 -41.81
N LEU A 983 -22.08 -34.73 -40.51
CA LEU A 983 -22.99 -35.41 -39.58
C LEU A 983 -24.13 -34.53 -39.08
N THR A 984 -23.86 -33.25 -38.80
CA THR A 984 -24.81 -32.34 -38.15
C THR A 984 -25.38 -31.27 -39.08
N GLY A 985 -24.79 -31.11 -40.27
CA GLY A 985 -25.05 -29.97 -41.16
C GLY A 985 -24.45 -28.65 -40.66
N TRP A 986 -23.89 -28.61 -39.44
CA TRP A 986 -23.43 -27.40 -38.79
C TRP A 986 -21.90 -27.40 -38.73
N ASP A 987 -21.29 -26.22 -38.80
CA ASP A 987 -19.88 -26.10 -38.50
C ASP A 987 -19.66 -26.15 -36.97
N VAL A 988 -18.49 -26.65 -36.56
CA VAL A 988 -18.11 -26.78 -35.14
C VAL A 988 -18.28 -25.45 -34.37
N PRO A 989 -17.91 -24.28 -34.93
CA PRO A 989 -18.13 -23.00 -34.27
C PRO A 989 -19.61 -22.66 -34.02
N SER A 990 -20.52 -22.91 -34.98
CA SER A 990 -21.95 -22.63 -34.79
C SER A 990 -22.58 -23.56 -33.77
N LEU A 991 -22.23 -24.85 -33.79
CA LEU A 991 -22.69 -25.81 -32.79
C LEU A 991 -22.21 -25.42 -31.39
N THR A 992 -20.94 -25.04 -31.25
CA THR A 992 -20.35 -24.57 -29.98
C THR A 992 -21.10 -23.34 -29.46
N LYS A 993 -21.31 -22.33 -30.31
CA LYS A 993 -22.08 -21.12 -29.95
C LYS A 993 -23.52 -21.44 -29.58
N TRP A 994 -24.15 -22.39 -30.26
CA TRP A 994 -25.51 -22.80 -29.95
C TRP A 994 -25.58 -23.50 -28.59
N VAL A 995 -24.69 -24.45 -28.31
CA VAL A 995 -24.60 -25.13 -27.01
C VAL A 995 -24.35 -24.12 -25.89
N GLN A 996 -23.43 -23.18 -26.09
CA GLN A 996 -23.12 -22.14 -25.10
C GLN A 996 -24.31 -21.20 -24.82
N ARG A 997 -25.16 -20.94 -25.82
CA ARG A 997 -26.37 -20.11 -25.63
C ARG A 997 -27.51 -20.86 -24.95
N HIS A 998 -27.64 -22.17 -25.20
CA HIS A 998 -28.79 -22.97 -24.75
C HIS A 998 -28.46 -23.92 -23.59
N THR A 999 -27.23 -23.91 -23.09
CA THR A 999 -26.86 -24.79 -21.98
C THR A 999 -27.63 -24.37 -20.71
N LEU A 1000 -28.39 -25.31 -20.16
CA LEU A 1000 -29.11 -25.12 -18.90
C LEU A 1000 -28.19 -25.31 -17.69
N TYR A 1001 -26.93 -25.72 -17.90
CA TYR A 1001 -26.02 -26.04 -16.80
C TYR A 1001 -25.69 -24.82 -15.91
N PRO A 1002 -25.30 -23.63 -16.43
CA PRO A 1002 -25.07 -22.44 -15.61
C PRO A 1002 -26.34 -21.95 -14.90
N ALA A 1003 -27.48 -22.00 -15.58
CA ALA A 1003 -28.76 -21.63 -14.99
C ALA A 1003 -29.13 -22.58 -13.82
N SER A 1004 -28.95 -23.89 -14.01
CA SER A 1004 -29.17 -24.87 -12.96
C SER A 1004 -28.25 -24.66 -11.76
N ASP A 1005 -26.97 -24.29 -11.97
CA ASP A 1005 -26.04 -23.98 -10.88
C ASP A 1005 -26.47 -22.74 -10.12
N ARG A 1006 -26.85 -21.68 -10.85
CA ARG A 1006 -27.35 -20.44 -10.28
C ARG A 1006 -28.57 -20.70 -9.39
N VAL A 1007 -29.56 -21.43 -9.88
CA VAL A 1007 -30.77 -21.80 -9.10
C VAL A 1007 -30.40 -22.61 -7.86
N ASN A 1008 -29.54 -23.61 -8.02
CA ASN A 1008 -29.13 -24.50 -6.93
C ASN A 1008 -28.40 -23.74 -5.81
N ARG A 1009 -27.48 -22.85 -6.17
CA ARG A 1009 -26.79 -21.95 -5.23
C ARG A 1009 -27.75 -20.99 -4.57
N THR A 1010 -28.67 -20.38 -5.32
CA THR A 1010 -29.69 -19.48 -4.76
C THR A 1010 -30.54 -20.21 -3.72
N MET A 1011 -30.97 -21.44 -4.01
CA MET A 1011 -31.73 -22.26 -3.05
C MET A 1011 -30.92 -22.58 -1.80
N SER A 1012 -29.66 -23.01 -1.96
CA SER A 1012 -28.76 -23.35 -0.85
C SER A 1012 -28.48 -22.14 0.05
N PHE A 1013 -28.14 -21.01 -0.58
CA PHE A 1013 -27.91 -19.74 0.09
C PHE A 1013 -29.15 -19.27 0.85
N SER A 1014 -30.31 -19.21 0.17
CA SER A 1014 -31.56 -18.73 0.78
C SER A 1014 -32.00 -19.61 1.95
N ALA A 1015 -31.93 -20.94 1.77
CA ALA A 1015 -32.30 -21.90 2.81
C ALA A 1015 -31.46 -21.67 4.08
N LYS A 1016 -30.15 -21.50 3.91
CA LYS A 1016 -29.23 -21.27 5.03
C LYS A 1016 -29.38 -19.88 5.64
N LEU A 1017 -29.49 -18.84 4.82
CA LEU A 1017 -29.68 -17.46 5.25
C LEU A 1017 -30.87 -17.35 6.21
N TRP A 1018 -32.03 -17.86 5.79
CA TRP A 1018 -33.24 -17.81 6.59
C TRP A 1018 -33.16 -18.62 7.89
N ARG A 1019 -32.45 -19.76 7.87
CA ARG A 1019 -32.20 -20.54 9.08
C ARG A 1019 -31.38 -19.76 10.10
N VAL A 1020 -30.34 -19.05 9.64
CA VAL A 1020 -29.52 -18.22 10.55
C VAL A 1020 -30.36 -17.07 11.10
N LYS A 1021 -31.11 -16.38 10.26
CA LYS A 1021 -32.03 -15.31 10.70
C LYS A 1021 -33.04 -15.82 11.73
N ASP A 1022 -33.66 -16.97 11.50
CA ASP A 1022 -34.59 -17.60 12.46
C ASP A 1022 -33.93 -17.96 13.79
N ALA A 1023 -32.68 -18.46 13.74
CA ALA A 1023 -31.95 -18.83 14.95
C ALA A 1023 -31.66 -17.60 15.83
N TRP A 1024 -31.36 -16.45 15.21
CA TRP A 1024 -31.09 -15.19 15.90
C TRP A 1024 -32.34 -14.41 16.29
N ALA A 1025 -33.47 -14.62 15.62
CA ALA A 1025 -34.76 -14.04 15.99
C ALA A 1025 -35.33 -14.62 17.29
N LYS A 1026 -34.80 -15.75 17.76
CA LYS A 1026 -35.21 -16.38 19.03
C LYS A 1026 -34.41 -15.83 20.19
N ASP A 1027 -35.10 -15.62 21.30
CA ASP A 1027 -34.49 -15.29 22.58
C ASP A 1027 -33.88 -16.55 23.22
N GLN A 1028 -32.60 -16.80 22.91
CA GLN A 1028 -31.81 -17.94 23.40
C GLN A 1028 -30.33 -17.57 23.47
N SER A 1029 -29.56 -18.28 24.31
CA SER A 1029 -28.09 -18.09 24.42
C SER A 1029 -27.38 -18.21 23.07
N LEU A 1030 -26.23 -17.54 22.90
CA LEU A 1030 -25.41 -17.60 21.69
C LEU A 1030 -25.09 -19.04 21.29
N ALA A 1031 -24.69 -19.90 22.24
CA ALA A 1031 -24.42 -21.30 21.96
C ALA A 1031 -25.63 -22.05 21.36
N ALA A 1032 -26.85 -21.71 21.77
CA ALA A 1032 -28.08 -22.26 21.20
C ALA A 1032 -28.36 -21.69 19.80
N LYS A 1033 -28.15 -20.37 19.59
CA LYS A 1033 -28.24 -19.73 18.26
C LYS A 1033 -27.25 -20.35 17.27
N GLU A 1034 -25.98 -20.48 17.66
CA GLU A 1034 -24.92 -21.10 16.86
C GLU A 1034 -25.20 -22.58 16.55
N LYS A 1035 -25.69 -23.33 17.53
CA LYS A 1035 -26.12 -24.72 17.33
C LYS A 1035 -27.29 -24.83 16.37
N GLU A 1036 -28.25 -23.91 16.42
CA GLU A 1036 -29.39 -23.88 15.51
C GLU A 1036 -28.97 -23.46 14.10
N ALA A 1037 -28.15 -22.42 13.94
CA ALA A 1037 -27.57 -22.01 12.67
C ALA A 1037 -26.54 -22.99 12.12
N ARG A 1038 -26.09 -23.97 12.91
CA ARG A 1038 -25.09 -25.00 12.57
C ARG A 1038 -23.70 -24.43 12.29
N PHE A 1039 -23.15 -23.70 13.25
CA PHE A 1039 -21.73 -23.34 13.24
C PHE A 1039 -20.82 -24.57 13.17
N SER A 1040 -21.27 -25.73 13.67
CA SER A 1040 -20.57 -27.02 13.56
C SER A 1040 -20.31 -27.50 12.13
N ASP A 1041 -20.94 -26.88 11.14
CA ASP A 1041 -20.79 -27.27 9.73
C ASP A 1041 -19.66 -26.47 9.05
N MET A 1042 -19.10 -25.48 9.76
CA MET A 1042 -18.03 -24.60 9.32
C MET A 1042 -16.69 -24.99 9.96
N GLN A 1043 -15.58 -24.63 9.30
CA GLN A 1043 -14.24 -24.77 9.89
C GLN A 1043 -14.01 -23.72 11.00
N TRP A 1044 -12.98 -23.92 11.82
CA TRP A 1044 -12.66 -23.02 12.93
C TRP A 1044 -12.51 -21.56 12.49
N GLY A 1045 -11.63 -21.27 11.52
CA GLY A 1045 -11.42 -19.89 11.03
C GLY A 1045 -12.68 -19.24 10.43
N GLU A 1046 -13.59 -20.04 9.86
CA GLU A 1046 -14.88 -19.55 9.38
C GLU A 1046 -15.82 -19.17 10.53
N ARG A 1047 -15.81 -19.93 11.63
CA ARG A 1047 -16.61 -19.60 12.83
C ARG A 1047 -16.11 -18.32 13.48
N GLN A 1048 -14.78 -18.16 13.59
CA GLN A 1048 -14.20 -16.94 14.15
C GLN A 1048 -14.55 -15.72 13.28
N LEU A 1049 -14.39 -15.82 11.96
CA LEU A 1049 -14.77 -14.73 11.07
C LEU A 1049 -16.28 -14.44 11.12
N ALA A 1050 -17.14 -15.46 11.22
CA ALA A 1050 -18.58 -15.24 11.36
C ALA A 1050 -18.94 -14.52 12.67
N ARG A 1051 -18.30 -14.89 13.79
CA ARG A 1051 -18.44 -14.20 15.08
C ARG A 1051 -17.95 -12.76 15.03
N GLY A 1052 -16.81 -12.53 14.37
CA GLY A 1052 -16.31 -11.18 14.09
C GLY A 1052 -17.32 -10.35 13.30
N ILE A 1053 -17.86 -10.89 12.22
CA ILE A 1053 -18.88 -10.21 11.40
C ILE A 1053 -20.15 -9.95 12.24
N LEU A 1054 -20.57 -10.89 13.08
CA LEU A 1054 -21.71 -10.70 13.98
C LEU A 1054 -21.49 -9.50 14.91
N ALA A 1055 -20.32 -9.44 15.54
CA ALA A 1055 -19.98 -8.39 16.49
C ALA A 1055 -19.86 -7.01 15.80
N ARG A 1056 -19.25 -6.96 14.60
CA ARG A 1056 -18.97 -5.72 13.87
C ARG A 1056 -20.16 -5.20 13.04
N ASP A 1057 -20.73 -6.08 12.22
CA ASP A 1057 -21.70 -5.73 11.18
C ASP A 1057 -23.12 -6.24 11.48
N GLY A 1058 -23.27 -7.03 12.55
CA GLY A 1058 -24.56 -7.56 12.99
C GLY A 1058 -25.00 -8.86 12.29
N VAL A 1059 -26.20 -9.30 12.68
CA VAL A 1059 -26.77 -10.60 12.32
C VAL A 1059 -26.95 -10.79 10.82
N GLU A 1060 -27.36 -9.73 10.11
CA GLU A 1060 -27.66 -9.79 8.67
C GLU A 1060 -26.41 -10.10 7.84
N ALA A 1061 -25.30 -9.40 8.12
CA ALA A 1061 -24.02 -9.64 7.47
C ALA A 1061 -23.47 -11.03 7.81
N MET A 1062 -23.53 -11.44 9.09
CA MET A 1062 -23.13 -12.78 9.52
C MET A 1062 -23.95 -13.85 8.80
N ALA A 1063 -25.26 -13.68 8.69
CA ALA A 1063 -26.14 -14.64 8.03
C ALA A 1063 -25.79 -14.83 6.54
N ARG A 1064 -25.48 -13.75 5.82
CA ARG A 1064 -24.99 -13.80 4.43
C ARG A 1064 -23.67 -14.55 4.32
N PHE A 1065 -22.73 -14.27 5.23
CA PHE A 1065 -21.44 -14.96 5.26
C PHE A 1065 -21.60 -16.47 5.51
N ILE A 1066 -22.37 -16.86 6.53
CA ILE A 1066 -22.63 -18.27 6.85
C ILE A 1066 -23.36 -18.97 5.69
N ALA A 1067 -24.33 -18.30 5.06
CA ALA A 1067 -25.04 -18.81 3.90
C ALA A 1067 -24.10 -19.05 2.71
N LYS A 1068 -23.16 -18.13 2.46
CA LYS A 1068 -22.10 -18.32 1.46
C LYS A 1068 -21.22 -19.51 1.78
N VAL A 1069 -20.68 -19.59 3.01
CA VAL A 1069 -19.79 -20.69 3.43
C VAL A 1069 -20.49 -22.04 3.26
N HIS A 1070 -21.76 -22.13 3.66
CA HIS A 1070 -22.58 -23.33 3.45
C HIS A 1070 -22.75 -23.67 1.97
N THR A 1071 -23.06 -22.67 1.14
CA THR A 1071 -23.22 -22.84 -0.31
C THR A 1071 -21.93 -23.35 -0.93
N ASP A 1072 -20.78 -22.76 -0.58
CA ASP A 1072 -19.45 -23.20 -1.04
C ASP A 1072 -19.04 -24.58 -0.52
N ASN A 1073 -19.54 -25.00 0.65
CA ASN A 1073 -19.33 -26.35 1.18
C ASN A 1073 -20.27 -27.40 0.54
N THR A 1074 -21.32 -26.94 -0.14
CA THR A 1074 -22.34 -27.78 -0.80
C THR A 1074 -22.10 -27.87 -2.30
N HIS A 1075 -21.62 -26.81 -2.94
CA HIS A 1075 -21.40 -26.72 -4.38
C HIS A 1075 -19.91 -26.62 -4.73
N PHE A 1076 -19.60 -26.87 -6.00
CA PHE A 1076 -18.23 -26.85 -6.51
C PHE A 1076 -17.72 -25.42 -6.68
N LEU A 1077 -16.47 -25.16 -6.32
CA LEU A 1077 -15.85 -23.84 -6.58
C LEU A 1077 -15.25 -23.84 -7.99
N TYR A 1078 -15.83 -23.03 -8.87
CA TYR A 1078 -15.39 -22.85 -10.25
C TYR A 1078 -14.31 -21.77 -10.37
N ALA A 1079 -14.28 -20.77 -9.48
CA ALA A 1079 -13.23 -19.76 -9.45
C ALA A 1079 -11.86 -20.39 -9.22
N ARG A 1080 -10.90 -20.14 -10.13
CA ARG A 1080 -9.62 -20.86 -10.16
C ARG A 1080 -8.79 -20.59 -8.92
N GLU A 1081 -8.78 -19.35 -8.46
CA GLU A 1081 -8.14 -18.90 -7.22
C GLU A 1081 -8.75 -19.54 -5.96
N GLN A 1082 -9.98 -20.10 -6.05
CA GLN A 1082 -10.64 -20.80 -4.95
C GLN A 1082 -10.52 -22.34 -5.04
N ARG A 1083 -10.06 -22.86 -6.19
CA ARG A 1083 -9.84 -24.30 -6.43
C ARG A 1083 -8.66 -24.83 -5.64
N SER A 1084 -8.51 -26.15 -5.59
CA SER A 1084 -7.39 -26.75 -4.85
C SER A 1084 -6.02 -26.35 -5.42
N PRO A 1085 -4.97 -26.18 -4.61
CA PRO A 1085 -3.62 -25.91 -5.09
C PRO A 1085 -3.17 -26.85 -6.22
N ALA A 1086 -3.49 -28.15 -6.13
CA ALA A 1086 -3.16 -29.12 -7.16
C ALA A 1086 -3.80 -28.80 -8.53
N GLU A 1087 -5.01 -28.24 -8.53
CA GLU A 1087 -5.75 -27.79 -9.73
C GLU A 1087 -5.23 -26.45 -10.28
N GLN A 1088 -4.57 -25.66 -9.46
CA GLN A 1088 -4.09 -24.33 -9.84
C GLN A 1088 -2.77 -24.36 -10.65
N THR A 1089 -2.03 -25.46 -10.56
CA THR A 1089 -0.80 -25.70 -11.34
C THR A 1089 -1.07 -25.77 -12.84
N LYS A 1090 -0.06 -25.55 -13.68
CA LYS A 1090 -0.20 -25.63 -15.15
C LYS A 1090 -0.79 -26.97 -15.63
N VAL A 1091 -0.33 -28.09 -15.05
CA VAL A 1091 -0.86 -29.43 -15.36
C VAL A 1091 -2.24 -29.63 -14.71
N GLY A 1092 -2.41 -29.12 -13.48
CA GLY A 1092 -3.67 -29.00 -12.75
C GLY A 1092 -4.83 -28.51 -13.59
N LYS A 1093 -4.63 -27.34 -14.20
CA LYS A 1093 -5.64 -26.65 -15.02
C LYS A 1093 -6.20 -27.50 -16.15
N MET A 1094 -5.43 -28.45 -16.68
CA MET A 1094 -5.85 -29.27 -17.81
C MET A 1094 -6.46 -30.59 -17.34
N ILE A 1095 -5.72 -31.33 -16.50
CA ILE A 1095 -6.08 -32.71 -16.14
C ILE A 1095 -7.10 -32.72 -15.02
N TRP A 1096 -6.88 -31.92 -13.98
CA TRP A 1096 -7.69 -31.95 -12.77
C TRP A 1096 -9.01 -31.20 -12.92
N ASN A 1097 -9.15 -30.30 -13.89
CA ASN A 1097 -10.43 -29.68 -14.21
C ASN A 1097 -11.54 -30.69 -14.58
N LEU A 1098 -11.19 -31.82 -15.21
CA LEU A 1098 -12.14 -32.91 -15.47
C LEU A 1098 -12.50 -33.70 -14.20
N ALA A 1099 -11.62 -33.67 -13.21
CA ALA A 1099 -11.78 -34.35 -11.94
C ALA A 1099 -12.40 -33.46 -10.84
N LEU A 1100 -12.70 -32.19 -11.12
CA LEU A 1100 -13.22 -31.20 -10.16
C LEU A 1100 -14.36 -31.77 -9.31
N PHE A 1101 -15.36 -32.38 -9.95
CA PHE A 1101 -16.51 -33.00 -9.28
C PHE A 1101 -16.11 -34.15 -8.34
N LYS A 1102 -15.22 -35.03 -8.82
CA LYS A 1102 -14.76 -36.19 -8.05
C LYS A 1102 -13.92 -35.73 -6.85
N ARG A 1103 -13.04 -34.76 -7.06
CA ARG A 1103 -12.19 -34.18 -6.00
C ARG A 1103 -13.05 -33.55 -4.91
N ALA A 1104 -13.97 -32.67 -5.26
CA ALA A 1104 -14.80 -31.99 -4.26
C ALA A 1104 -15.79 -32.95 -3.56
N ALA A 1105 -16.29 -33.98 -4.26
CA ALA A 1105 -17.05 -35.06 -3.60
C ALA A 1105 -16.17 -35.86 -2.62
N LEU A 1106 -14.92 -36.15 -2.98
CA LEU A 1106 -13.95 -36.81 -2.09
C LEU A 1106 -13.56 -35.92 -0.91
N GLU A 1107 -13.38 -34.62 -1.12
CA GLU A 1107 -13.13 -33.64 -0.07
C GLU A 1107 -14.29 -33.59 0.92
N LYS A 1108 -15.53 -33.48 0.43
CA LYS A 1108 -16.72 -33.54 1.28
C LYS A 1108 -16.82 -34.88 2.02
N ALA A 1109 -16.58 -36.00 1.33
CA ALA A 1109 -16.60 -37.32 1.96
C ALA A 1109 -15.54 -37.45 3.05
N ALA A 1110 -14.32 -36.96 2.81
CA ALA A 1110 -13.25 -36.98 3.80
C ALA A 1110 -13.62 -36.16 5.05
N GLU A 1111 -14.25 -35.00 4.89
CA GLU A 1111 -14.72 -34.17 6.00
C GLU A 1111 -15.83 -34.83 6.81
N GLN A 1112 -16.82 -35.38 6.14
CA GLN A 1112 -17.90 -36.08 6.84
C GLN A 1112 -17.38 -37.35 7.53
N LEU A 1113 -16.44 -38.06 6.91
CA LEU A 1113 -15.79 -39.22 7.53
C LEU A 1113 -15.00 -38.81 8.77
N HIS A 1114 -14.27 -37.70 8.72
CA HIS A 1114 -13.55 -37.17 9.87
C HIS A 1114 -14.52 -36.85 11.02
N LYS A 1115 -15.63 -36.14 10.75
CA LYS A 1115 -16.70 -35.87 11.75
C LYS A 1115 -17.28 -37.16 12.35
N VAL A 1116 -17.40 -38.24 11.57
CA VAL A 1116 -17.90 -39.54 12.07
C VAL A 1116 -16.91 -40.20 13.03
N ILE A 1117 -15.61 -40.10 12.75
CA ILE A 1117 -14.55 -40.79 13.49
C ILE A 1117 -14.12 -40.01 14.74
N GLU A 1118 -14.18 -38.68 14.69
CA GLU A 1118 -13.69 -37.79 15.73
C GLU A 1118 -14.44 -37.96 17.05
N LYS A 1119 -13.68 -38.16 18.15
CA LYS A 1119 -14.20 -38.51 19.48
C LYS A 1119 -15.01 -37.39 20.14
N ASP A 1120 -14.71 -36.14 19.81
CA ASP A 1120 -15.34 -34.97 20.41
C ASP A 1120 -16.58 -34.49 19.63
N THR A 1121 -16.80 -35.02 18.43
CA THR A 1121 -18.03 -34.76 17.68
C THR A 1121 -19.23 -35.46 18.34
N SER A 1122 -20.28 -34.70 18.65
CA SER A 1122 -21.52 -35.23 19.24
C SER A 1122 -22.17 -36.33 18.38
N PHE A 1123 -22.82 -37.32 19.01
CA PHE A 1123 -23.48 -38.44 18.30
C PHE A 1123 -24.46 -37.98 17.22
N ALA A 1124 -25.22 -36.91 17.47
CA ALA A 1124 -26.16 -36.35 16.50
C ALA A 1124 -25.45 -35.80 15.24
N ASN A 1125 -24.27 -35.19 15.42
CA ASN A 1125 -23.45 -34.71 14.30
C ASN A 1125 -22.78 -35.87 13.56
N ARG A 1126 -22.29 -36.90 14.26
CA ARG A 1126 -21.78 -38.13 13.63
C ARG A 1126 -22.83 -38.81 12.77
N LEU A 1127 -24.06 -38.97 13.28
CA LEU A 1127 -25.16 -39.58 12.53
C LEU A 1127 -25.54 -38.76 11.30
N ARG A 1128 -25.50 -37.42 11.41
CA ARG A 1128 -25.74 -36.54 10.25
C ARG A 1128 -24.65 -36.71 9.20
N ALA A 1129 -23.38 -36.68 9.61
CA ALA A 1129 -22.25 -36.87 8.72
C ALA A 1129 -22.31 -38.24 8.02
N ALA A 1130 -22.67 -39.31 8.74
CA ALA A 1130 -22.90 -40.63 8.15
C ALA A 1130 -24.04 -40.62 7.11
N ARG A 1131 -25.14 -39.89 7.35
CA ARG A 1131 -26.23 -39.73 6.36
C ARG A 1131 -25.78 -38.97 5.11
N VAL A 1132 -24.92 -37.96 5.25
CA VAL A 1132 -24.33 -37.26 4.11
C VAL A 1132 -23.43 -38.20 3.31
N LEU A 1133 -22.61 -39.03 3.97
CA LEU A 1133 -21.80 -40.06 3.29
C LEU A 1133 -22.66 -41.07 2.51
N VAL A 1134 -23.74 -41.57 3.10
CA VAL A 1134 -24.68 -42.46 2.41
C VAL A 1134 -25.33 -41.75 1.22
N SER A 1135 -25.70 -40.48 1.39
CA SER A 1135 -26.31 -39.68 0.31
C SER A 1135 -25.32 -39.38 -0.81
N LEU A 1136 -24.05 -39.14 -0.50
CA LEU A 1136 -22.96 -39.01 -1.46
C LEU A 1136 -22.79 -40.28 -2.30
N VAL A 1137 -22.79 -41.46 -1.66
CA VAL A 1137 -22.68 -42.75 -2.35
C VAL A 1137 -23.91 -43.02 -3.21
N ALA A 1138 -25.11 -42.78 -2.68
CA ALA A 1138 -26.36 -42.95 -3.42
C ALA A 1138 -26.41 -42.01 -4.62
N ALA A 1139 -26.09 -40.73 -4.43
CA ALA A 1139 -26.01 -39.75 -5.51
C ALA A 1139 -24.96 -40.13 -6.54
N ALA A 1140 -23.75 -40.55 -6.13
CA ALA A 1140 -22.72 -41.02 -7.05
C ALA A 1140 -23.18 -42.24 -7.86
N THR A 1141 -23.94 -43.14 -7.25
CA THR A 1141 -24.50 -44.32 -7.93
C THR A 1141 -25.56 -43.91 -8.94
N ILE A 1142 -26.51 -43.05 -8.55
CA ILE A 1142 -27.54 -42.50 -9.45
C ILE A 1142 -26.87 -41.74 -10.61
N ILE A 1143 -25.86 -40.92 -10.31
CA ILE A 1143 -25.09 -40.14 -11.29
C ILE A 1143 -24.26 -41.01 -12.26
N ASN A 1144 -23.88 -42.23 -11.86
CA ASN A 1144 -23.18 -43.15 -12.75
C ASN A 1144 -24.14 -44.04 -13.55
N ILE A 1145 -25.40 -44.17 -13.09
CA ILE A 1145 -26.47 -44.90 -13.79
C ILE A 1145 -27.12 -44.03 -14.87
N ILE A 1146 -27.28 -42.72 -14.59
CA ILE A 1146 -27.75 -41.70 -15.55
C ILE A 1146 -26.55 -41.16 -16.34
#